data_AF-A0A7C5G018-F1
#
_entry.id   AF-A0A7C5G018-F1
#
_cell.length_a   1.000
_cell.length_b   1.000
_cell.length_c   1.000
_cell.angle_alpha   90.00
_cell.angle_beta   90.00
_cell.angle_gamma   90.00
#
_symmetry.space_group_name_H-M   'P 1'
#
loop_
_entity.id
_entity.type
_entity.pdbx_description
1 polymer ?
#
loop_
_entity_poly.entity_id
_entity_poly.type
_entity_poly.pdbx_seq_one_letter_code
_entity_poly.pdbx_strand_id
1 'polypeptide(L)'
;MPYRTALVTTFLALAAAALALAGTTGPTLDVSADAVTISSSTQTLTVHLADGTLRLDTPYGAYDLVASINSGSGWVHAGQADGTPKTYRGRDSVAALVTFPVPGDRKMTLHVDAYAGIDAVFVKSGVTGLFGSARDYYFWSWKQKVDSCAVPGADGPETLTVDGPLTRFPCCDWVFLPGVTGGLTVMTGGIVGNMPEQPFINALPRWRFLGPGETLDIGFGIAGVADASAAAGLSQLAHARPIPALGRFSATKQAKIDYGSPAPEWLRNADMYNGWYRQWSDDMVSKWMKGFPLVVGVPASKAVIEKAHAAGVRVIAYVNYMELQNSEVQMAAKGELYRQPNEATSADLLDLAKHPDWTCIDSEGNPRRSNWGVSQDIPGLFSTCFHQADLRQNALTQVCNIMNLGADGVFIDNAAPVHECFGAKLGKHSHTDAANTNTEAYELLQREIYKLVKTFGDDKIVMQNSGIEPSHWAYCDAQMWEGFRFDDKHADPTNDWPELQYAAAEHADAVRHGKVPVILSYFGAVPADHRAEAALYTYAYARLHGWLLADWFDLTKAPENEKLARAIYSIRLGKPLSDAKPVGDALYRAFEKGIVVLNPTKSRLSMHIPTARDGRLIDMAYGRELTASTDGLTLDIAPESGRVLVWRD
;
A
#
# COMPACT_ATOMS: atom_id res chain seq x y z
N MET A 1 -20.88 -23.02 38.54
CA MET A 1 -21.92 -22.16 37.92
C MET A 1 -22.20 -20.87 38.74
N PRO A 2 -21.26 -19.91 38.84
CA PRO A 2 -21.58 -18.55 39.32
C PRO A 2 -21.58 -17.46 38.22
N TYR A 3 -21.20 -17.78 36.97
CA TYR A 3 -21.02 -16.78 35.90
C TYR A 3 -22.30 -16.27 35.22
N ARG A 4 -23.45 -16.94 35.38
CA ARG A 4 -24.70 -16.50 34.73
C ARG A 4 -25.39 -15.34 35.44
N THR A 5 -25.16 -15.16 36.74
CA THR A 5 -25.82 -14.11 37.52
C THR A 5 -25.15 -12.77 37.30
N ALA A 6 -23.82 -12.71 37.15
CA ALA A 6 -23.08 -11.47 36.89
C ALA A 6 -23.45 -10.83 35.53
N LEU A 7 -23.68 -11.64 34.48
CA LEU A 7 -24.03 -11.11 33.16
C LEU A 7 -25.41 -10.45 33.12
N VAL A 8 -26.37 -10.98 33.88
CA VAL A 8 -27.75 -10.47 33.94
C VAL A 8 -27.83 -9.15 34.72
N THR A 9 -27.04 -9.01 35.80
CA THR A 9 -27.00 -7.76 36.58
C THR A 9 -26.36 -6.61 35.81
N THR A 10 -25.30 -6.88 35.02
CA THR A 10 -24.66 -5.87 34.17
C THR A 10 -25.58 -5.41 33.04
N PHE A 11 -26.33 -6.34 32.41
CA PHE A 11 -27.32 -5.99 31.39
C PHE A 11 -28.48 -5.15 31.95
N LEU A 12 -28.95 -5.44 33.16
CA LEU A 12 -30.01 -4.66 33.81
C LEU A 12 -29.54 -3.28 34.26
N ALA A 13 -28.29 -3.12 34.70
CA ALA A 13 -27.71 -1.82 35.02
C ALA A 13 -27.52 -0.94 33.77
N LEU A 14 -27.08 -1.53 32.65
CA LEU A 14 -26.99 -0.84 31.35
C LEU A 14 -28.37 -0.44 30.81
N ALA A 15 -29.38 -1.31 30.96
CA ALA A 15 -30.75 -1.00 30.54
C ALA A 15 -31.40 0.11 31.40
N ALA A 16 -31.12 0.15 32.71
CA ALA A 16 -31.62 1.20 33.60
C ALA A 16 -30.95 2.57 33.35
N ALA A 17 -29.64 2.58 33.04
CA ALA A 17 -28.94 3.80 32.60
C ALA A 17 -29.46 4.32 31.24
N ALA A 18 -29.81 3.41 30.32
CA ALA A 18 -30.39 3.77 29.02
C ALA A 18 -31.81 4.37 29.14
N LEU A 19 -32.62 3.95 30.12
CA LEU A 19 -33.96 4.48 30.36
C LEU A 19 -33.97 5.83 31.10
N ALA A 20 -32.95 6.12 31.92
CA ALA A 20 -32.80 7.43 32.57
C ALA A 20 -32.40 8.56 31.58
N LEU A 21 -31.94 8.20 30.38
CA LEU A 21 -31.63 9.12 29.28
C LEU A 21 -32.84 9.43 28.38
N ALA A 22 -34.06 8.99 28.71
CA ALA A 22 -35.26 9.24 27.89
C ALA A 22 -35.70 10.72 27.76
N GLY A 23 -34.97 11.65 28.39
CA GLY A 23 -35.08 13.10 28.16
C GLY A 23 -34.01 13.68 27.23
N THR A 24 -33.13 12.86 26.64
CA THR A 24 -32.06 13.35 25.76
C THR A 24 -32.67 13.94 24.50
N THR A 25 -32.48 15.25 24.33
CA THR A 25 -32.63 15.91 23.05
C THR A 25 -31.81 15.14 22.01
N GLY A 26 -32.47 14.71 20.92
CA GLY A 26 -31.77 14.10 19.78
C GLY A 26 -30.70 15.04 19.22
N PRO A 27 -29.78 14.53 18.38
CA PRO A 27 -28.69 15.35 17.87
C PRO A 27 -29.26 16.53 17.06
N THR A 28 -28.60 17.68 17.20
CA THR A 28 -29.00 18.91 16.50
C THR A 28 -27.98 19.26 15.43
N LEU A 29 -28.42 20.04 14.46
CA LEU A 29 -27.61 20.51 13.35
C LEU A 29 -27.98 21.96 13.10
N ASP A 30 -26.99 22.82 12.93
CA ASP A 30 -27.14 24.21 12.56
C ASP A 30 -26.17 24.57 11.42
N VAL A 31 -26.58 25.48 10.54
CA VAL A 31 -25.74 25.97 9.43
C VAL A 31 -25.78 27.47 9.44
N SER A 32 -24.61 28.07 9.61
CA SER A 32 -24.37 29.51 9.55
C SER A 32 -23.57 29.88 8.29
N ALA A 33 -23.24 31.15 8.14
CA ALA A 33 -22.39 31.62 7.04
C ALA A 33 -20.97 31.04 7.10
N ASP A 34 -20.45 30.80 8.31
CA ASP A 34 -19.04 30.48 8.53
C ASP A 34 -18.82 29.02 8.98
N ALA A 35 -19.89 28.33 9.37
CA ALA A 35 -19.78 27.01 9.98
C ALA A 35 -21.01 26.12 9.82
N VAL A 36 -20.77 24.81 9.87
CA VAL A 36 -21.78 23.79 10.17
C VAL A 36 -21.52 23.26 11.57
N THR A 37 -22.54 23.25 12.42
CA THR A 37 -22.44 22.78 13.80
C THR A 37 -23.36 21.57 14.00
N ILE A 38 -22.80 20.47 14.50
CA ILE A 38 -23.54 19.28 14.88
C ILE A 38 -23.30 19.02 16.37
N SER A 39 -24.38 18.93 17.15
CA SER A 39 -24.29 18.63 18.58
C SER A 39 -24.93 17.29 18.90
N SER A 40 -24.24 16.50 19.72
CA SER A 40 -24.82 15.35 20.42
C SER A 40 -25.30 15.78 21.82
N SER A 41 -25.44 14.86 22.78
CA SER A 41 -25.94 15.19 24.11
C SER A 41 -24.99 16.05 24.93
N THR A 42 -23.67 15.82 24.84
CA THR A 42 -22.70 16.53 25.70
C THR A 42 -21.60 17.25 24.94
N GLN A 43 -21.51 17.10 23.62
CA GLN A 43 -20.43 17.64 22.82
C GLN A 43 -20.94 18.22 21.50
N THR A 44 -20.12 19.11 20.93
CA THR A 44 -20.45 19.84 19.71
C THR A 44 -19.26 19.81 18.76
N LEU A 45 -19.50 19.41 17.52
CA LEU A 45 -18.53 19.48 16.43
C LEU A 45 -18.89 20.64 15.51
N THR A 46 -17.93 21.52 15.24
CA THR A 46 -18.03 22.63 14.30
C THR A 46 -17.12 22.37 13.10
N VAL A 47 -17.67 22.39 11.89
CA VAL A 47 -16.93 22.38 10.63
C VAL A 47 -16.77 23.82 10.17
N HIS A 48 -15.54 24.32 10.12
CA HIS A 48 -15.25 25.66 9.62
C HIS A 48 -15.33 25.68 8.10
N LEU A 49 -16.19 26.53 7.53
CA LEU A 49 -16.39 26.62 6.08
C LEU A 49 -15.26 27.35 5.34
N ALA A 50 -14.35 27.99 6.07
CA ALA A 50 -13.21 28.70 5.48
C ALA A 50 -12.08 27.77 5.01
N ASP A 51 -11.87 26.65 5.69
CA ASP A 51 -10.69 25.79 5.52
C ASP A 51 -10.95 24.29 5.78
N GLY A 52 -12.17 23.93 6.18
CA GLY A 52 -12.53 22.55 6.52
C GLY A 52 -12.00 22.05 7.85
N THR A 53 -11.42 22.90 8.70
CA THR A 53 -10.99 22.55 10.06
C THR A 53 -12.19 22.08 10.89
N LEU A 54 -11.99 21.05 11.72
CA LEU A 54 -12.99 20.53 12.63
C LEU A 54 -12.66 20.94 14.06
N ARG A 55 -13.59 21.56 14.77
CA ARG A 55 -13.47 21.84 16.19
C ARG A 55 -14.46 21.02 17.00
N LEU A 56 -13.97 20.12 17.84
CA LEU A 56 -14.78 19.35 18.78
C LEU A 56 -14.68 19.95 20.17
N ASP A 57 -15.76 20.52 20.69
CA ASP A 57 -15.88 20.98 22.08
C ASP A 57 -16.58 19.90 22.93
N THR A 58 -15.93 19.46 24.00
CA THR A 58 -16.38 18.38 24.89
C THR A 58 -16.29 18.80 26.37
N PRO A 59 -16.87 18.04 27.31
CA PRO A 59 -16.67 18.27 28.74
C PRO A 59 -15.22 18.12 29.22
N TYR A 60 -14.34 17.50 28.42
CA TYR A 60 -12.97 17.16 28.79
C TYR A 60 -11.91 17.99 28.06
N GLY A 61 -12.34 18.87 27.14
CA GLY A 61 -11.44 19.71 26.35
C GLY A 61 -12.01 20.07 24.99
N ALA A 62 -11.28 20.92 24.28
CA ALA A 62 -11.54 21.27 22.89
C ALA A 62 -10.41 20.74 22.00
N TYR A 63 -10.77 20.19 20.84
CA TYR A 63 -9.85 19.58 19.90
C TYR A 63 -10.06 20.19 18.52
N ASP A 64 -9.01 20.83 17.99
CA ASP A 64 -9.00 21.36 16.63
C ASP A 64 -8.26 20.36 15.72
N LEU A 65 -9.01 19.67 14.85
CA LEU A 65 -8.50 18.69 13.90
C LEU A 65 -8.33 19.34 12.53
N VAL A 66 -7.16 19.14 11.93
CA VAL A 66 -6.78 19.72 10.65
C VAL A 66 -6.50 18.62 9.64
N ALA A 67 -7.10 18.72 8.46
CA ALA A 67 -6.80 17.90 7.31
C ALA A 67 -5.46 18.32 6.69
N SER A 68 -4.56 17.36 6.50
CA SER A 68 -3.26 17.56 5.87
C SER A 68 -3.13 16.68 4.63
N ILE A 69 -2.85 17.31 3.48
CA ILE A 69 -2.75 16.65 2.17
C ILE A 69 -1.37 16.95 1.60
N ASN A 70 -0.54 15.92 1.37
CA ASN A 70 0.74 16.10 0.66
C ASN A 70 0.55 15.83 -0.82
N SER A 71 0.88 16.79 -1.68
CA SER A 71 0.72 16.70 -3.14
C SER A 71 2.05 16.63 -3.89
N GLY A 72 3.10 16.04 -3.31
CA GLY A 72 4.43 15.92 -3.91
C GLY A 72 5.25 17.22 -3.97
N SER A 73 4.59 18.38 -4.09
CA SER A 73 5.19 19.72 -4.02
C SER A 73 5.17 20.33 -2.61
N GLY A 74 4.55 19.65 -1.65
CA GLY A 74 4.40 20.13 -0.27
C GLY A 74 3.03 19.81 0.32
N TRP A 75 2.78 20.35 1.50
CA TRP A 75 1.49 20.25 2.19
C TRP A 75 0.53 21.32 1.67
N VAL A 76 -0.68 20.90 1.33
CA VAL A 76 -1.78 21.76 0.90
C VAL A 76 -2.98 21.57 1.83
N HIS A 77 -3.82 22.59 1.91
CA HIS A 77 -5.02 22.61 2.74
C HIS A 77 -6.24 22.91 1.87
N ALA A 78 -7.42 22.55 2.39
CA ALA A 78 -8.68 22.93 1.77
C ALA A 78 -8.87 24.45 1.79
N GLY A 79 -9.47 24.98 0.72
CA GLY A 79 -9.92 26.35 0.63
C GLY A 79 -11.32 26.54 1.22
N GLN A 80 -11.97 27.66 0.90
CA GLN A 80 -13.34 27.94 1.31
C GLN A 80 -14.33 26.95 0.68
N ALA A 81 -15.33 26.50 1.44
CA ALA A 81 -16.34 25.56 1.00
C ALA A 81 -17.04 26.00 -0.31
N ASP A 82 -17.21 25.04 -1.21
CA ASP A 82 -17.90 25.20 -2.48
C ASP A 82 -19.43 25.18 -2.25
N GLY A 83 -19.99 26.38 -2.07
CA GLY A 83 -21.43 26.58 -1.94
C GLY A 83 -22.01 26.21 -0.57
N THR A 84 -23.34 26.15 -0.49
CA THR A 84 -24.04 25.89 0.77
C THR A 84 -23.97 24.41 1.16
N PRO A 85 -23.61 24.08 2.42
CA PRO A 85 -23.63 22.71 2.94
C PRO A 85 -24.97 22.01 2.70
N LYS A 86 -24.92 20.75 2.26
CA LYS A 86 -26.12 19.91 2.14
C LYS A 86 -26.41 19.29 3.51
N THR A 87 -27.65 19.37 3.97
CA THR A 87 -28.05 18.85 5.28
C THR A 87 -29.09 17.75 5.17
N TYR A 88 -29.04 16.81 6.11
CA TYR A 88 -29.94 15.67 6.20
C TYR A 88 -30.41 15.54 7.66
N ARG A 89 -31.73 15.34 7.85
CA ARG A 89 -32.32 15.07 9.16
C ARG A 89 -33.12 13.78 9.06
N GLY A 90 -32.59 12.73 9.68
CA GLY A 90 -33.28 11.47 9.88
C GLY A 90 -34.13 11.50 11.15
N ARG A 91 -34.83 10.39 11.41
CA ARG A 91 -35.57 10.20 12.66
C ARG A 91 -34.65 10.25 13.89
N ASP A 92 -33.50 9.58 13.78
CA ASP A 92 -32.57 9.34 14.88
C ASP A 92 -31.15 9.84 14.54
N SER A 93 -31.01 10.71 13.52
CA SER A 93 -29.72 11.24 13.09
C SER A 93 -29.82 12.60 12.41
N VAL A 94 -28.71 13.32 12.42
CA VAL A 94 -28.49 14.51 11.59
C VAL A 94 -27.16 14.36 10.87
N ALA A 95 -27.06 14.92 9.67
CA ALA A 95 -25.83 14.89 8.91
C ALA A 95 -25.66 16.14 8.02
N ALA A 96 -24.41 16.47 7.70
CA ALA A 96 -24.05 17.50 6.75
C ALA A 96 -22.98 16.99 5.78
N LEU A 97 -23.09 17.40 4.51
CA LEU A 97 -22.07 17.18 3.48
C LEU A 97 -21.55 18.54 3.01
N VAL A 98 -20.24 18.74 3.18
CA VAL A 98 -19.51 19.93 2.76
C VAL A 98 -18.46 19.52 1.74
N THR A 99 -18.24 20.35 0.71
CA THR A 99 -17.20 20.14 -0.30
C THR A 99 -16.27 21.33 -0.29
N PHE A 100 -14.97 21.10 -0.35
CA PHE A 100 -13.94 22.11 -0.35
C PHE A 100 -13.03 21.93 -1.57
N PRO A 101 -12.66 23.00 -2.28
CA PRO A 101 -11.63 22.94 -3.28
C PRO A 101 -10.28 22.73 -2.59
N VAL A 102 -9.40 21.95 -3.20
CA VAL A 102 -8.03 21.71 -2.72
C VAL A 102 -7.07 22.02 -3.87
N PRO A 103 -5.95 22.72 -3.62
CA PRO A 103 -4.97 23.01 -4.67
C PRO A 103 -4.49 21.78 -5.46
N GLY A 104 -4.19 22.01 -6.73
CA GLY A 104 -3.73 20.97 -7.66
C GLY A 104 -4.85 20.01 -8.10
N ASP A 105 -5.98 20.58 -8.53
CA ASP A 105 -7.09 19.83 -9.14
C ASP A 105 -7.66 18.73 -8.25
N ARG A 106 -7.93 19.08 -6.99
CA ARG A 106 -8.51 18.19 -6.00
C ARG A 106 -9.75 18.83 -5.38
N LYS A 107 -10.55 17.99 -4.76
CA LYS A 107 -11.56 18.42 -3.79
C LYS A 107 -11.52 17.54 -2.56
N MET A 108 -11.87 18.11 -1.41
CA MET A 108 -12.13 17.38 -0.18
C MET A 108 -13.64 17.38 0.09
N THR A 109 -14.21 16.23 0.42
CA THR A 109 -15.60 16.11 0.86
C THR A 109 -15.65 15.69 2.31
N LEU A 110 -16.40 16.41 3.15
CA LEU A 110 -16.66 16.08 4.54
C LEU A 110 -18.13 15.70 4.72
N HIS A 111 -18.38 14.45 5.07
CA HIS A 111 -19.69 14.00 5.54
C HIS A 111 -19.61 13.82 7.04
N VAL A 112 -20.38 14.62 7.77
CA VAL A 112 -20.37 14.65 9.23
C VAL A 112 -21.75 14.28 9.73
N ASP A 113 -21.83 13.33 10.67
CA ASP A 113 -23.10 12.82 11.17
C ASP A 113 -23.08 12.54 12.68
N ALA A 114 -24.26 12.62 13.31
CA ALA A 114 -24.48 12.27 14.71
C ALA A 114 -25.80 11.52 14.86
N TYR A 115 -25.87 10.62 15.85
CA TYR A 115 -27.03 9.74 16.06
C TYR A 115 -27.57 9.82 17.48
N ALA A 116 -28.89 9.72 17.62
CA ALA A 116 -29.55 9.67 18.91
C ALA A 116 -29.09 8.45 19.72
N GLY A 117 -28.73 8.67 20.99
CA GLY A 117 -28.25 7.61 21.90
C GLY A 117 -26.78 7.22 21.71
N ILE A 118 -26.03 7.93 20.88
CA ILE A 118 -24.57 7.77 20.75
C ILE A 118 -23.95 9.15 20.93
N ASP A 119 -23.22 9.37 22.02
CA ASP A 119 -22.61 10.65 22.32
C ASP A 119 -21.25 10.79 21.62
N ALA A 120 -21.29 10.74 20.30
CA ALA A 120 -20.15 10.85 19.40
C ALA A 120 -20.56 11.60 18.13
N VAL A 121 -19.58 12.15 17.44
CA VAL A 121 -19.76 12.66 16.08
C VAL A 121 -18.87 11.85 15.13
N PHE A 122 -19.40 11.57 13.95
CA PHE A 122 -18.80 10.71 12.95
C PHE A 122 -18.45 11.53 11.71
N VAL A 123 -17.29 11.27 11.15
CA VAL A 123 -16.72 11.99 10.01
C VAL A 123 -16.27 10.97 8.98
N LYS A 124 -16.83 11.07 7.77
CA LYS A 124 -16.23 10.49 6.57
C LYS A 124 -15.67 11.63 5.74
N SER A 125 -14.35 11.66 5.61
CA SER A 125 -13.63 12.60 4.78
C SER A 125 -13.03 11.90 3.56
N GLY A 126 -13.04 12.54 2.40
CA GLY A 126 -12.44 11.99 1.18
C GLY A 126 -11.75 13.07 0.36
N VAL A 127 -10.52 12.81 -0.08
CA VAL A 127 -9.80 13.65 -1.05
C VAL A 127 -9.93 13.00 -2.42
N THR A 128 -10.50 13.71 -3.38
CA THR A 128 -10.75 13.20 -4.74
C THR A 128 -9.92 13.96 -5.77
N GLY A 129 -9.22 13.22 -6.64
CA GLY A 129 -8.56 13.78 -7.81
C GLY A 129 -9.59 14.23 -8.85
N LEU A 130 -9.45 15.44 -9.39
CA LEU A 130 -10.34 15.97 -10.44
C LEU A 130 -9.73 15.79 -11.82
N PHE A 131 -8.42 16.04 -11.94
CA PHE A 131 -7.67 15.99 -13.20
C PHE A 131 -6.27 15.43 -12.96
N GLY A 132 -5.71 14.78 -13.98
CA GLY A 132 -4.38 14.18 -13.93
C GLY A 132 -4.27 13.05 -12.90
N SER A 133 -3.03 12.67 -12.58
CA SER A 133 -2.72 11.73 -11.51
C SER A 133 -1.58 12.27 -10.67
N ALA A 134 -1.76 12.27 -9.36
CA ALA A 134 -0.75 12.73 -8.42
C ALA A 134 -0.74 11.84 -7.18
N ARG A 135 0.46 11.62 -6.64
CA ARG A 135 0.64 10.87 -5.39
C ARG A 135 0.21 11.76 -4.23
N ASP A 136 -0.86 11.35 -3.58
CA ASP A 136 -1.40 12.05 -2.42
C ASP A 136 -1.18 11.23 -1.14
N TYR A 137 -0.78 11.91 -0.06
CA TYR A 137 -0.80 11.39 1.30
C TYR A 137 -1.81 12.19 2.11
N TYR A 138 -2.76 11.52 2.79
CA TYR A 138 -3.89 12.18 3.43
C TYR A 138 -4.10 11.70 4.88
N PHE A 139 -4.21 12.66 5.80
CA PHE A 139 -4.49 12.39 7.21
C PHE A 139 -5.17 13.58 7.91
N TRP A 140 -5.71 13.31 9.09
CA TRP A 140 -6.13 14.32 10.06
C TRP A 140 -5.19 14.34 11.25
N SER A 141 -4.85 15.51 11.79
CA SER A 141 -4.11 15.64 13.04
C SER A 141 -4.69 16.72 13.94
N TRP A 142 -4.30 16.70 15.21
CA TRP A 142 -4.67 17.73 16.19
C TRP A 142 -3.53 17.94 17.18
N LYS A 143 -3.57 19.05 17.91
CA LYS A 143 -2.57 19.36 18.92
C LYS A 143 -2.92 18.67 20.24
N GLN A 144 -2.15 17.64 20.60
CA GLN A 144 -2.24 16.99 21.90
C GLN A 144 -0.92 16.31 22.21
N LYS A 145 -0.36 16.55 23.40
CA LYS A 145 0.75 15.73 23.87
C LYS A 145 0.21 14.38 24.34
N VAL A 146 0.70 13.30 23.75
CA VAL A 146 0.30 11.94 24.09
C VAL A 146 1.53 11.17 24.54
N ASP A 147 1.62 10.91 25.84
CA ASP A 147 2.67 10.06 26.44
C ASP A 147 2.22 8.60 26.56
N SER A 148 0.92 8.35 26.53
CA SER A 148 0.31 7.02 26.53
C SER A 148 -1.05 7.05 25.82
N CYS A 149 -1.51 5.90 25.34
CA CYS A 149 -2.87 5.70 24.86
C CYS A 149 -3.46 4.42 25.43
N ALA A 150 -4.78 4.24 25.33
CA ALA A 150 -5.43 2.97 25.61
C ALA A 150 -6.12 2.43 24.35
N VAL A 151 -6.07 1.12 24.17
CA VAL A 151 -6.62 0.38 23.02
C VAL A 151 -7.44 -0.83 23.52
N PRO A 152 -8.24 -1.49 22.67
CA PRO A 152 -8.82 -2.79 23.00
C PRO A 152 -7.76 -3.80 23.42
N GLY A 153 -8.02 -4.50 24.52
CA GLY A 153 -7.26 -5.66 24.99
C GLY A 153 -8.16 -6.85 25.26
N ALA A 154 -7.55 -8.00 25.58
CA ALA A 154 -8.28 -9.26 25.74
C ALA A 154 -9.31 -9.23 26.88
N ASP A 155 -8.95 -8.59 28.00
CA ASP A 155 -9.76 -8.51 29.22
C ASP A 155 -10.30 -7.10 29.50
N GLY A 156 -10.18 -6.18 28.53
CA GLY A 156 -10.54 -4.77 28.67
C GLY A 156 -9.51 -3.84 28.03
N PRO A 157 -9.61 -2.52 28.25
CA PRO A 157 -8.63 -1.57 27.75
C PRO A 157 -7.19 -1.87 28.19
N GLU A 158 -6.26 -1.85 27.25
CA GLU A 158 -4.81 -1.99 27.48
C GLU A 158 -4.11 -0.66 27.23
N THR A 159 -3.22 -0.25 28.14
CA THR A 159 -2.43 0.98 28.00
C THR A 159 -1.15 0.71 27.24
N LEU A 160 -0.86 1.54 26.23
CA LEU A 160 0.38 1.55 25.47
C LEU A 160 1.15 2.84 25.76
N THR A 161 2.46 2.72 25.99
CA THR A 161 3.37 3.86 26.02
C THR A 161 3.62 4.35 24.61
N VAL A 162 3.65 5.68 24.42
CA VAL A 162 3.98 6.29 23.14
C VAL A 162 5.45 6.70 23.16
N ASP A 163 6.28 5.81 22.64
CA ASP A 163 7.73 6.01 22.58
C ASP A 163 8.15 6.48 21.18
N GLY A 164 8.78 7.66 21.12
CA GLY A 164 9.43 8.17 19.92
C GLY A 164 8.66 9.27 19.16
N PRO A 165 9.32 9.87 18.14
CA PRO A 165 8.75 10.98 17.39
C PRO A 165 7.67 10.54 16.40
N LEU A 166 7.63 9.27 15.99
CA LEU A 166 6.59 8.73 15.13
C LEU A 166 6.19 7.33 15.63
N THR A 167 5.02 7.22 16.26
CA THR A 167 4.51 5.95 16.79
C THR A 167 3.18 5.65 16.13
N ARG A 168 3.04 4.49 15.47
CA ARG A 168 1.74 4.01 14.99
C ARG A 168 1.15 3.04 15.99
N PHE A 169 -0.10 3.27 16.36
CA PHE A 169 -0.80 2.39 17.30
C PHE A 169 -1.24 1.12 16.56
N PRO A 170 -1.47 0.00 17.28
CA PRO A 170 -2.10 -1.17 16.69
C PRO A 170 -3.41 -0.77 16.02
N CYS A 171 -3.69 -1.33 14.84
CA CYS A 171 -4.99 -1.12 14.22
C CYS A 171 -6.07 -1.80 15.05
N CYS A 172 -6.93 -1.00 15.64
CA CYS A 172 -7.96 -1.44 16.54
C CYS A 172 -9.22 -0.59 16.33
N ASP A 173 -10.37 -1.10 16.77
CA ASP A 173 -11.66 -0.46 16.49
C ASP A 173 -11.77 0.92 17.20
N TRP A 174 -10.98 1.17 18.25
CA TRP A 174 -10.90 2.47 18.92
C TRP A 174 -9.56 2.71 19.62
N VAL A 175 -9.20 3.98 19.80
CA VAL A 175 -8.07 4.45 20.62
C VAL A 175 -8.59 5.52 21.59
N PHE A 176 -8.13 5.49 22.84
CA PHE A 176 -8.35 6.55 23.81
C PHE A 176 -7.04 7.26 24.12
N LEU A 177 -7.05 8.59 24.00
CA LEU A 177 -5.91 9.46 24.24
C LEU A 177 -6.17 10.30 25.50
N PRO A 178 -5.56 9.93 26.65
CA PRO A 178 -5.76 10.63 27.90
C PRO A 178 -5.36 12.11 27.82
N GLY A 179 -6.16 12.93 28.49
CA GLY A 179 -5.88 14.32 28.87
C GLY A 179 -5.92 14.48 30.39
N VAL A 180 -6.16 15.70 30.88
CA VAL A 180 -6.07 16.01 32.32
C VAL A 180 -7.26 15.49 33.13
N THR A 181 -8.49 15.68 32.63
CA THR A 181 -9.75 15.35 33.34
C THR A 181 -10.58 14.27 32.65
N GLY A 182 -10.09 13.77 31.52
CA GLY A 182 -10.71 12.82 30.60
C GLY A 182 -9.85 12.77 29.34
N GLY A 183 -10.38 12.36 28.20
CA GLY A 183 -9.59 12.31 26.97
C GLY A 183 -10.43 12.21 25.71
N LEU A 184 -9.73 12.16 24.58
CA LEU A 184 -10.34 11.97 23.27
C LEU A 184 -10.37 10.49 22.93
N THR A 185 -11.53 9.96 22.58
CA THR A 185 -11.61 8.67 21.91
C THR A 185 -11.77 8.85 20.40
N VAL A 186 -11.05 8.05 19.64
CA VAL A 186 -11.10 7.95 18.19
C VAL A 186 -11.50 6.52 17.84
N MET A 187 -12.65 6.36 17.20
CA MET A 187 -13.11 5.09 16.62
C MET A 187 -12.84 5.13 15.13
N THR A 188 -12.09 4.20 14.56
CA THR A 188 -11.77 4.26 13.14
C THR A 188 -11.44 2.88 12.59
N GLY A 189 -11.68 2.68 11.29
CA GLY A 189 -11.07 1.56 10.58
C GLY A 189 -9.63 1.85 10.14
N GLY A 190 -9.13 3.08 10.34
CA GLY A 190 -7.88 3.60 9.81
C GLY A 190 -6.69 3.38 10.73
N ILE A 191 -5.56 4.01 10.41
CA ILE A 191 -4.36 3.96 11.26
C ILE A 191 -4.30 5.22 12.12
N VAL A 192 -4.35 5.03 13.43
CA VAL A 192 -4.08 6.10 14.41
C VAL A 192 -2.61 6.04 14.82
N GLY A 193 -1.98 7.19 14.99
CA GLY A 193 -0.64 7.28 15.53
C GLY A 193 -0.36 8.62 16.17
N ASN A 194 0.92 8.86 16.45
CA ASN A 194 1.43 10.06 17.07
C ASN A 194 2.71 10.53 16.36
N MET A 195 2.71 11.80 15.96
CA MET A 195 3.90 12.58 15.58
C MET A 195 4.31 13.47 16.78
N PRO A 196 5.45 14.19 16.75
CA PRO A 196 5.83 15.03 17.87
C PRO A 196 4.74 16.08 18.13
N GLU A 197 4.11 15.98 19.31
CA GLU A 197 3.01 16.83 19.79
C GLU A 197 1.68 16.75 19.02
N GLN A 198 1.53 15.79 18.09
CA GLN A 198 0.36 15.71 17.22
C GLN A 198 -0.06 14.26 16.92
N PRO A 199 -1.14 13.77 17.53
CA PRO A 199 -1.77 12.54 17.08
C PRO A 199 -2.34 12.71 15.68
N PHE A 200 -2.48 11.60 14.96
CA PHE A 200 -3.01 11.59 13.61
C PHE A 200 -3.89 10.38 13.30
N ILE A 201 -4.72 10.51 12.27
CA ILE A 201 -5.53 9.45 11.66
C ILE A 201 -5.25 9.46 10.16
N ASN A 202 -4.60 8.41 9.65
CA ASN A 202 -4.30 8.25 8.22
C ASN A 202 -5.48 7.64 7.46
N ALA A 203 -5.55 7.98 6.17
CA ALA A 203 -6.31 7.20 5.20
C ALA A 203 -5.79 5.77 5.07
N LEU A 204 -6.64 4.90 4.49
CA LEU A 204 -6.24 3.57 4.04
C LEU A 204 -6.55 3.43 2.54
N PRO A 205 -5.51 3.28 1.69
CA PRO A 205 -4.09 3.33 2.03
C PRO A 205 -3.71 4.74 2.48
N ARG A 206 -2.59 4.92 3.20
CA ARG A 206 -2.20 6.27 3.66
C ARG A 206 -1.76 7.19 2.52
N TRP A 207 -1.31 6.58 1.40
CA TRP A 207 -1.00 7.28 0.17
C TRP A 207 -1.43 6.49 -1.05
N ARG A 208 -1.72 7.18 -2.14
CA ARG A 208 -2.01 6.60 -3.45
C ARG A 208 -1.86 7.64 -4.55
N PHE A 209 -1.64 7.22 -5.78
CA PHE A 209 -1.93 8.08 -6.93
C PHE A 209 -3.44 8.21 -7.12
N LEU A 210 -3.95 9.44 -7.15
CA LEU A 210 -5.36 9.71 -7.39
C LEU A 210 -5.56 10.18 -8.83
N GLY A 211 -6.13 9.32 -9.66
CA GLY A 211 -6.66 9.69 -10.97
C GLY A 211 -8.00 10.45 -10.88
N PRO A 212 -8.55 10.88 -12.03
CA PRO A 212 -9.82 11.60 -12.07
C PRO A 212 -10.97 10.77 -11.49
N GLY A 213 -11.60 11.28 -10.43
CA GLY A 213 -12.71 10.63 -9.73
C GLY A 213 -12.31 9.57 -8.71
N GLU A 214 -11.02 9.25 -8.57
CA GLU A 214 -10.54 8.38 -7.50
C GLU A 214 -10.44 9.15 -6.18
N THR A 215 -10.70 8.46 -5.07
CA THR A 215 -10.79 9.07 -3.74
C THR A 215 -9.91 8.34 -2.73
N LEU A 216 -9.22 9.11 -1.89
CA LEU A 216 -8.56 8.67 -0.67
C LEU A 216 -9.46 9.00 0.53
N ASP A 217 -10.07 7.98 1.12
CA ASP A 217 -11.09 8.12 2.17
C ASP A 217 -10.51 7.90 3.58
N ILE A 218 -11.05 8.63 4.56
CA ILE A 218 -10.84 8.45 6.00
C ILE A 218 -12.21 8.45 6.68
N GLY A 219 -12.52 7.38 7.40
CA GLY A 219 -13.71 7.29 8.25
C GLY A 219 -13.33 7.20 9.72
N PHE A 220 -13.89 8.05 10.56
CA PHE A 220 -13.68 8.01 12.01
C PHE A 220 -14.86 8.57 12.81
N GLY A 221 -15.01 8.14 14.05
CA GLY A 221 -15.85 8.73 15.07
C GLY A 221 -15.01 9.31 16.19
N ILE A 222 -15.43 10.44 16.76
CA ILE A 222 -14.72 11.15 17.83
C ILE A 222 -15.65 11.54 18.96
N ALA A 223 -15.16 11.43 20.19
CA ALA A 223 -15.85 11.90 21.37
C ALA A 223 -14.91 12.22 22.53
N GLY A 224 -15.32 13.14 23.41
CA GLY A 224 -14.70 13.32 24.71
C GLY A 224 -15.29 12.33 25.71
N VAL A 225 -14.45 11.53 26.37
CA VAL A 225 -14.89 10.54 27.36
C VAL A 225 -14.05 10.59 28.63
N ALA A 226 -14.62 10.13 29.75
CA ALA A 226 -13.97 10.18 31.06
C ALA A 226 -12.69 9.33 31.13
N ASP A 227 -12.73 8.13 30.55
CA ASP A 227 -11.66 7.14 30.63
C ASP A 227 -11.75 6.11 29.48
N ALA A 228 -10.80 5.18 29.46
CA ALA A 228 -10.73 4.12 28.45
C ALA A 228 -11.89 3.11 28.51
N SER A 229 -12.53 2.92 29.67
CA SER A 229 -13.70 2.04 29.78
C SER A 229 -14.93 2.68 29.14
N ALA A 230 -15.10 4.00 29.32
CA ALA A 230 -16.11 4.78 28.62
C ALA A 230 -15.88 4.79 27.09
N ALA A 231 -14.62 4.90 26.64
CA ALA A 231 -14.26 4.76 25.23
C ALA A 231 -14.70 3.39 24.66
N ALA A 232 -14.39 2.30 25.36
CA ALA A 232 -14.78 0.94 24.97
C ALA A 232 -16.30 0.78 24.87
N GLY A 233 -17.04 1.27 25.86
CA GLY A 233 -18.52 1.22 25.88
C GLY A 233 -19.13 2.02 24.72
N LEU A 234 -18.60 3.21 24.43
CA LEU A 234 -19.05 4.04 23.32
C LEU A 234 -18.78 3.38 21.96
N SER A 235 -17.60 2.77 21.79
CA SER A 235 -17.26 2.02 20.57
C SER A 235 -18.22 0.85 20.33
N GLN A 236 -18.54 0.07 21.38
CA GLN A 236 -19.53 -1.02 21.26
C GLN A 236 -20.91 -0.51 20.81
N LEU A 237 -21.37 0.61 21.36
CA LEU A 237 -22.64 1.23 20.96
C LEU A 237 -22.61 1.71 19.49
N ALA A 238 -21.49 2.28 19.06
CA ALA A 238 -21.32 2.77 17.69
C ALA A 238 -21.27 1.63 16.67
N HIS A 239 -20.51 0.56 16.94
CA HIS A 239 -20.41 -0.60 16.05
C HIS A 239 -21.69 -1.46 16.00
N ALA A 240 -22.59 -1.31 16.98
CA ALA A 240 -23.92 -1.91 16.92
C ALA A 240 -24.85 -1.25 15.89
N ARG A 241 -24.43 -0.14 15.26
CA ARG A 241 -25.16 0.58 14.22
C ARG A 241 -24.41 0.57 12.89
N PRO A 242 -25.12 0.65 11.75
CA PRO A 242 -24.51 0.74 10.43
C PRO A 242 -24.01 2.17 10.14
N ILE A 243 -23.02 2.64 10.91
CA ILE A 243 -22.46 4.00 10.77
C ILE A 243 -21.45 4.01 9.61
N PRO A 244 -21.68 4.78 8.53
CA PRO A 244 -20.82 4.75 7.35
C PRO A 244 -19.34 5.07 7.62
N ALA A 245 -19.07 6.00 8.55
CA ALA A 245 -17.71 6.38 8.93
C ALA A 245 -16.93 5.28 9.65
N LEU A 246 -17.61 4.30 10.26
CA LEU A 246 -16.99 3.18 10.96
C LEU A 246 -16.95 1.89 10.13
N GLY A 247 -17.45 1.93 8.90
CA GLY A 247 -17.35 0.79 8.00
C GLY A 247 -15.89 0.40 7.83
N ARG A 248 -15.54 -0.87 8.10
CA ARG A 248 -14.22 -1.40 7.74
C ARG A 248 -14.04 -1.18 6.24
N PHE A 249 -12.94 -0.56 5.86
CA PHE A 249 -12.69 -0.11 4.50
C PHE A 249 -13.00 -1.24 3.50
N SER A 250 -13.99 -1.03 2.64
CA SER A 250 -14.04 -1.74 1.38
C SER A 250 -13.04 -1.05 0.48
N ALA A 251 -12.11 -1.79 -0.13
CA ALA A 251 -11.33 -1.26 -1.25
C ALA A 251 -12.27 -0.48 -2.17
N THR A 252 -11.87 0.76 -2.50
CA THR A 252 -12.72 1.69 -3.24
C THR A 252 -13.31 0.94 -4.41
N LYS A 253 -14.64 1.02 -4.62
CA LYS A 253 -15.28 0.34 -5.74
C LYS A 253 -14.72 0.95 -7.02
N GLN A 254 -13.68 0.33 -7.55
CA GLN A 254 -12.98 0.82 -8.71
C GLN A 254 -13.99 0.91 -9.84
N ALA A 255 -13.82 1.92 -10.70
CA ALA A 255 -14.47 1.93 -11.99
C ALA A 255 -14.22 0.56 -12.66
N LYS A 256 -15.06 0.16 -13.61
CA LYS A 256 -14.88 -1.12 -14.30
C LYS A 256 -13.46 -1.17 -14.91
N ILE A 257 -12.55 -1.90 -14.28
CA ILE A 257 -11.18 -2.05 -14.75
C ILE A 257 -11.18 -2.97 -15.95
N ASP A 258 -10.49 -2.55 -17.00
CA ASP A 258 -10.09 -3.44 -18.07
C ASP A 258 -8.83 -4.19 -17.63
N TYR A 259 -8.99 -5.49 -17.36
CA TYR A 259 -7.85 -6.34 -17.06
C TYR A 259 -7.14 -6.82 -18.33
N GLY A 260 -7.65 -6.65 -19.54
CA GLY A 260 -7.01 -7.21 -20.74
C GLY A 260 -6.82 -8.74 -20.66
N SER A 261 -5.73 -9.25 -21.24
CA SER A 261 -5.44 -10.69 -21.27
C SER A 261 -4.82 -11.20 -19.97
N PRO A 262 -5.16 -12.42 -19.50
CA PRO A 262 -4.50 -13.01 -18.32
C PRO A 262 -3.01 -13.21 -18.58
N ALA A 263 -2.21 -13.18 -17.51
CA ALA A 263 -0.80 -13.52 -17.57
C ALA A 263 -0.61 -15.00 -17.98
N PRO A 264 0.53 -15.35 -18.60
CA PRO A 264 0.83 -16.73 -18.96
C PRO A 264 0.70 -17.69 -17.78
N GLU A 265 0.22 -18.91 -18.03
CA GLU A 265 0.01 -19.90 -16.98
C GLU A 265 1.28 -20.17 -16.16
N TRP A 266 2.45 -20.18 -16.81
CA TRP A 266 3.72 -20.39 -16.11
C TRP A 266 4.01 -19.32 -15.06
N LEU A 267 3.60 -18.06 -15.28
CA LEU A 267 3.80 -16.97 -14.32
C LEU A 267 2.76 -17.05 -13.20
N ARG A 268 1.50 -17.33 -13.54
CA ARG A 268 0.41 -17.50 -12.55
C ARG A 268 0.65 -18.66 -11.59
N ASN A 269 1.34 -19.70 -12.05
CA ASN A 269 1.71 -20.87 -11.24
C ASN A 269 3.09 -20.72 -10.55
N ALA A 270 3.78 -19.60 -10.72
CA ALA A 270 5.03 -19.36 -9.99
C ALA A 270 4.74 -19.13 -8.50
N ASP A 271 5.72 -19.49 -7.65
CA ASP A 271 5.67 -19.20 -6.21
C ASP A 271 6.45 -17.94 -5.84
N MET A 272 7.44 -17.57 -6.66
CA MET A 272 8.39 -16.49 -6.40
C MET A 272 9.10 -16.13 -7.71
N TYR A 273 9.64 -14.93 -7.82
CA TYR A 273 10.63 -14.53 -8.82
C TYR A 273 11.69 -13.67 -8.13
N ASN A 274 12.76 -13.30 -8.82
CA ASN A 274 13.76 -12.41 -8.21
C ASN A 274 14.49 -11.54 -9.23
N GLY A 275 15.08 -10.44 -8.79
CA GLY A 275 15.95 -9.59 -9.61
C GLY A 275 17.43 -9.86 -9.36
N TRP A 276 18.26 -9.83 -10.41
CA TRP A 276 19.70 -9.97 -10.31
C TRP A 276 20.44 -8.95 -11.18
N TYR A 277 20.85 -7.85 -10.55
CA TYR A 277 21.62 -6.75 -11.17
C TYR A 277 23.12 -6.87 -10.94
N ARG A 278 23.66 -8.09 -10.88
CA ARG A 278 25.09 -8.34 -10.68
C ARG A 278 25.64 -9.21 -11.81
N GLN A 279 26.91 -9.54 -11.75
CA GLN A 279 27.55 -10.40 -12.74
C GLN A 279 26.85 -11.77 -12.86
N TRP A 280 26.57 -12.19 -14.09
CA TRP A 280 25.94 -13.47 -14.42
C TRP A 280 27.00 -14.57 -14.64
N SER A 281 27.58 -15.10 -13.56
CA SER A 281 28.56 -16.19 -13.63
C SER A 281 27.90 -17.58 -13.70
N ASP A 282 28.65 -18.62 -14.07
CA ASP A 282 28.14 -20.02 -14.08
C ASP A 282 27.79 -20.50 -12.67
N ASP A 283 28.63 -20.15 -11.69
CA ASP A 283 28.41 -20.46 -10.29
C ASP A 283 27.12 -19.82 -9.78
N MET A 284 26.86 -18.54 -10.09
CA MET A 284 25.66 -17.86 -9.66
C MET A 284 24.38 -18.47 -10.22
N VAL A 285 24.36 -18.74 -11.53
CA VAL A 285 23.19 -19.36 -12.19
C VAL A 285 22.93 -20.74 -11.60
N SER A 286 23.98 -21.55 -11.42
CA SER A 286 23.83 -22.91 -10.91
C SER A 286 23.51 -22.98 -9.41
N LYS A 287 24.13 -22.13 -8.57
CA LYS A 287 23.98 -22.12 -7.11
C LYS A 287 22.64 -21.52 -6.66
N TRP A 288 22.21 -20.43 -7.30
CA TRP A 288 21.12 -19.60 -6.80
C TRP A 288 19.93 -19.47 -7.74
N MET A 289 20.13 -19.48 -9.05
CA MET A 289 19.02 -19.27 -9.99
C MET A 289 18.40 -20.58 -10.48
N LYS A 290 19.12 -21.70 -10.41
CA LYS A 290 18.65 -22.97 -10.94
C LYS A 290 17.27 -23.34 -10.36
N GLY A 291 16.29 -23.50 -11.25
CA GLY A 291 14.92 -23.84 -10.90
C GLY A 291 14.06 -22.66 -10.39
N PHE A 292 14.58 -21.42 -10.38
CA PHE A 292 13.72 -20.24 -10.27
C PHE A 292 12.87 -20.12 -11.53
N PRO A 293 11.57 -19.79 -11.40
CA PRO A 293 10.70 -19.69 -12.57
C PRO A 293 10.99 -18.44 -13.41
N LEU A 294 11.45 -17.35 -12.78
CA LEU A 294 11.72 -16.06 -13.44
C LEU A 294 12.81 -15.27 -12.71
N VAL A 295 13.74 -14.67 -13.47
CA VAL A 295 14.71 -13.68 -12.99
C VAL A 295 14.64 -12.39 -13.80
N VAL A 296 14.60 -11.23 -13.12
CA VAL A 296 14.65 -9.89 -13.72
C VAL A 296 16.08 -9.38 -13.78
N GLY A 297 16.38 -8.56 -14.79
CA GLY A 297 17.68 -7.89 -14.89
C GLY A 297 18.73 -8.72 -15.61
N VAL A 298 18.31 -9.59 -16.53
CA VAL A 298 19.29 -10.27 -17.39
C VAL A 298 19.98 -9.24 -18.28
N PRO A 299 21.32 -9.29 -18.44
CA PRO A 299 22.02 -8.53 -19.44
C PRO A 299 21.43 -8.80 -20.81
N ALA A 300 21.37 -7.76 -21.65
CA ALA A 300 20.95 -7.89 -23.04
C ALA A 300 22.03 -8.59 -23.88
N SER A 301 22.21 -9.89 -23.63
CA SER A 301 23.16 -10.78 -24.27
C SER A 301 22.49 -12.12 -24.53
N LYS A 302 22.37 -12.48 -25.81
CA LYS A 302 21.78 -13.75 -26.25
C LYS A 302 22.43 -14.95 -25.54
N ALA A 303 23.75 -14.95 -25.40
CA ALA A 303 24.47 -16.05 -24.73
C ALA A 303 24.09 -16.19 -23.24
N VAL A 304 23.86 -15.08 -22.53
CA VAL A 304 23.45 -15.12 -21.11
C VAL A 304 21.99 -15.58 -20.98
N ILE A 305 21.12 -15.13 -21.89
CA ILE A 305 19.71 -15.54 -21.96
C ILE A 305 19.60 -17.05 -22.24
N GLU A 306 20.27 -17.54 -23.28
CA GLU A 306 20.30 -18.97 -23.64
C GLU A 306 20.84 -19.83 -22.50
N LYS A 307 21.86 -19.33 -21.77
CA LYS A 307 22.38 -20.00 -20.57
C LYS A 307 21.35 -20.08 -19.45
N ALA A 308 20.58 -19.02 -19.20
CA ALA A 308 19.50 -19.03 -18.21
C ALA A 308 18.40 -20.03 -18.60
N HIS A 309 18.00 -20.05 -19.87
CA HIS A 309 17.04 -21.01 -20.41
C HIS A 309 17.53 -22.45 -20.28
N ALA A 310 18.81 -22.72 -20.54
CA ALA A 310 19.42 -24.05 -20.33
C ALA A 310 19.38 -24.49 -18.86
N ALA A 311 19.33 -23.55 -17.91
CA ALA A 311 19.13 -23.82 -16.48
C ALA A 311 17.65 -23.92 -16.07
N GLY A 312 16.72 -23.81 -17.03
CA GLY A 312 15.27 -23.83 -16.80
C GLY A 312 14.72 -22.53 -16.19
N VAL A 313 15.43 -21.42 -16.36
CA VAL A 313 15.09 -20.11 -15.78
C VAL A 313 14.62 -19.19 -16.88
N ARG A 314 13.41 -18.63 -16.76
CA ARG A 314 12.98 -17.54 -17.63
C ARG A 314 13.59 -16.23 -17.20
N VAL A 315 13.83 -15.34 -18.15
CA VAL A 315 14.52 -14.07 -17.89
C VAL A 315 13.87 -12.90 -18.61
N ILE A 316 13.72 -11.79 -17.89
CA ILE A 316 13.25 -10.52 -18.47
C ILE A 316 14.29 -9.42 -18.26
N ALA A 317 14.42 -8.57 -19.27
CA ALA A 317 15.36 -7.46 -19.21
C ALA A 317 14.76 -6.26 -18.47
N TYR A 318 15.61 -5.53 -17.74
CA TYR A 318 15.23 -4.28 -17.10
C TYR A 318 15.27 -3.13 -18.12
N VAL A 319 14.24 -2.28 -18.10
CA VAL A 319 14.20 -1.01 -18.83
C VAL A 319 13.61 0.08 -17.93
N ASN A 320 14.09 1.31 -18.07
CA ASN A 320 13.54 2.49 -17.40
C ASN A 320 13.45 3.62 -18.41
N TYR A 321 12.25 4.20 -18.55
CA TYR A 321 12.01 5.31 -19.46
C TYR A 321 11.62 6.59 -18.72
N MET A 322 11.24 6.51 -17.44
CA MET A 322 10.91 7.69 -16.62
C MET A 322 12.14 8.60 -16.46
N GLU A 323 13.33 8.00 -16.43
CA GLU A 323 14.58 8.69 -16.19
C GLU A 323 15.61 8.27 -17.24
N LEU A 324 16.13 9.25 -17.97
CA LEU A 324 17.16 9.04 -18.99
C LEU A 324 18.41 9.83 -18.65
N GLN A 325 19.55 9.29 -19.08
CA GLN A 325 20.84 9.90 -18.84
C GLN A 325 21.19 10.88 -19.96
N ASN A 326 21.69 12.06 -19.57
CA ASN A 326 22.51 12.92 -20.41
C ASN A 326 23.99 12.58 -20.16
N SER A 327 24.62 11.91 -21.12
CA SER A 327 25.99 11.40 -20.98
C SER A 327 27.02 12.53 -20.84
N GLU A 328 26.85 13.64 -21.54
CA GLU A 328 27.77 14.79 -21.48
C GLU A 328 27.76 15.46 -20.11
N VAL A 329 26.57 15.71 -19.54
CA VAL A 329 26.43 16.28 -18.19
C VAL A 329 27.05 15.35 -17.15
N GLN A 330 26.79 14.04 -17.27
CA GLN A 330 27.35 13.04 -16.37
C GLN A 330 28.88 13.00 -16.44
N MET A 331 29.44 12.90 -17.64
CA MET A 331 30.89 12.88 -17.87
C MET A 331 31.56 14.15 -17.39
N ALA A 332 30.97 15.32 -17.63
CA ALA A 332 31.51 16.59 -17.18
C ALA A 332 31.57 16.69 -15.65
N ALA A 333 30.60 16.12 -14.94
CA ALA A 333 30.50 16.21 -13.49
C ALA A 333 31.26 15.12 -12.73
N LYS A 334 31.34 13.90 -13.26
CA LYS A 334 31.93 12.74 -12.57
C LYS A 334 33.16 12.14 -13.26
N GLY A 335 33.41 12.47 -14.53
CA GLY A 335 34.48 11.86 -15.33
C GLY A 335 34.19 10.42 -15.78
N GLU A 336 33.00 9.89 -15.47
CA GLU A 336 32.56 8.55 -15.87
C GLU A 336 31.04 8.51 -16.11
N LEU A 337 30.61 7.62 -17.01
CA LEU A 337 29.19 7.36 -17.25
C LEU A 337 28.63 6.56 -16.08
N TYR A 338 27.48 6.99 -15.57
CA TYR A 338 26.68 6.13 -14.73
C TYR A 338 26.06 5.04 -15.61
N ARG A 339 26.33 3.78 -15.28
CA ARG A 339 25.74 2.62 -15.96
C ARG A 339 24.96 1.86 -14.92
N GLN A 340 23.64 1.76 -15.08
CA GLN A 340 22.93 0.80 -14.26
C GLN A 340 23.44 -0.62 -14.60
N PRO A 341 23.70 -1.46 -13.58
CA PRO A 341 24.06 -2.83 -13.85
C PRO A 341 22.93 -3.49 -14.66
N ASN A 342 23.25 -3.93 -15.88
CA ASN A 342 22.33 -4.59 -16.81
C ASN A 342 21.33 -3.65 -17.51
N GLU A 343 21.65 -2.35 -17.65
CA GLU A 343 20.99 -1.47 -18.61
C GLU A 343 20.89 -2.17 -19.98
N ALA A 344 19.69 -2.22 -20.53
CA ALA A 344 19.42 -2.96 -21.75
C ALA A 344 20.28 -2.44 -22.92
N THR A 345 20.43 -3.27 -23.95
CA THR A 345 21.09 -2.91 -25.21
C THR A 345 20.62 -1.56 -25.73
N SER A 346 21.47 -0.89 -26.51
CA SER A 346 21.11 0.34 -27.22
C SER A 346 20.88 1.56 -26.32
N ALA A 347 21.57 1.66 -25.17
CA ALA A 347 21.56 2.86 -24.31
C ALA A 347 21.87 4.15 -25.09
N ASP A 348 22.71 4.06 -26.14
CA ASP A 348 23.02 5.16 -27.05
C ASP A 348 21.81 5.75 -27.79
N LEU A 349 20.73 4.97 -28.00
CA LEU A 349 19.48 5.43 -28.63
C LEU A 349 18.64 6.30 -27.69
N LEU A 350 18.94 6.25 -26.39
CA LEU A 350 18.18 6.89 -25.32
C LEU A 350 18.97 7.97 -24.57
N ASP A 351 20.12 8.38 -25.11
CA ASP A 351 20.98 9.40 -24.52
C ASP A 351 20.43 10.81 -24.76
N LEU A 352 20.11 11.52 -23.68
CA LEU A 352 19.58 12.88 -23.71
C LEU A 352 20.60 13.90 -24.25
N ALA A 353 21.90 13.59 -24.31
CA ALA A 353 22.87 14.45 -24.99
C ALA A 353 22.57 14.55 -26.51
N LYS A 354 22.05 13.48 -27.10
CA LYS A 354 21.66 13.42 -28.52
C LYS A 354 20.23 13.87 -28.76
N HIS A 355 19.41 13.84 -27.70
CA HIS A 355 17.98 14.16 -27.74
C HIS A 355 17.58 15.11 -26.58
N PRO A 356 18.08 16.36 -26.56
CA PRO A 356 17.87 17.26 -25.42
C PRO A 356 16.40 17.64 -25.20
N ASP A 357 15.58 17.60 -26.24
CA ASP A 357 14.14 17.87 -26.23
C ASP A 357 13.32 16.80 -25.50
N TRP A 358 13.92 15.64 -25.22
CA TRP A 358 13.32 14.59 -24.40
C TRP A 358 13.45 14.85 -22.90
N THR A 359 14.16 15.90 -22.50
CA THR A 359 14.26 16.27 -21.08
C THR A 359 12.96 16.92 -20.60
N CYS A 360 12.37 16.41 -19.52
CA CYS A 360 11.21 17.03 -18.89
C CYS A 360 11.57 18.40 -18.34
N ILE A 361 10.73 19.40 -18.61
CA ILE A 361 10.88 20.78 -18.13
C ILE A 361 9.86 21.02 -17.01
N ASP A 362 10.29 21.53 -15.87
CA ASP A 362 9.40 21.89 -14.77
C ASP A 362 8.63 23.21 -15.02
N SER A 363 7.75 23.57 -14.09
CA SER A 363 6.90 24.77 -14.19
C SER A 363 7.69 26.09 -14.19
N GLU A 364 8.96 26.06 -13.79
CA GLU A 364 9.86 27.22 -13.73
C GLU A 364 10.74 27.33 -14.98
N GLY A 365 10.68 26.33 -15.87
CA GLY A 365 11.44 26.29 -17.11
C GLY A 365 12.82 25.64 -16.99
N ASN A 366 13.10 24.96 -15.87
CA ASN A 366 14.35 24.26 -15.65
C ASN A 366 14.25 22.78 -16.08
N PRO A 367 15.36 22.17 -16.52
CA PRO A 367 15.44 20.72 -16.70
C PRO A 367 15.18 20.00 -15.37
N ARG A 368 14.19 19.11 -15.35
CA ARG A 368 13.83 18.36 -14.15
C ARG A 368 14.83 17.22 -13.92
N ARG A 369 15.63 17.32 -12.86
CA ARG A 369 16.50 16.23 -12.42
C ARG A 369 15.67 15.08 -11.84
N SER A 370 16.12 13.85 -12.08
CA SER A 370 15.55 12.66 -11.46
C SER A 370 15.71 12.73 -9.93
N ASN A 371 14.67 12.37 -9.18
CA ASN A 371 14.75 12.27 -7.71
C ASN A 371 15.74 11.19 -7.29
N TRP A 372 15.75 10.05 -8.00
CA TRP A 372 16.73 9.00 -7.79
C TRP A 372 18.14 9.51 -8.06
N GLY A 373 18.36 10.18 -9.19
CA GLY A 373 19.64 10.77 -9.57
C GLY A 373 20.13 11.84 -8.61
N VAL A 374 19.25 12.63 -8.00
CA VAL A 374 19.62 13.53 -6.90
C VAL A 374 20.05 12.72 -5.67
N SER A 375 19.26 11.71 -5.26
CA SER A 375 19.55 10.92 -4.06
C SER A 375 20.82 10.06 -4.15
N GLN A 376 21.19 9.64 -5.36
CA GLN A 376 22.37 8.81 -5.64
C GLN A 376 23.55 9.61 -6.19
N ASP A 377 23.47 10.94 -6.23
CA ASP A 377 24.51 11.82 -6.76
C ASP A 377 24.92 11.47 -8.22
N ILE A 378 23.91 11.25 -9.07
CA ILE A 378 24.01 11.01 -10.51
C ILE A 378 23.55 12.29 -11.24
N PRO A 379 24.45 13.25 -11.48
CA PRO A 379 24.10 14.57 -12.02
C PRO A 379 23.49 14.54 -13.42
N GLY A 380 23.85 13.56 -14.26
CA GLY A 380 23.32 13.46 -15.62
C GLY A 380 21.97 12.75 -15.75
N LEU A 381 21.30 12.36 -14.66
CA LEU A 381 20.02 11.66 -14.73
C LEU A 381 18.84 12.66 -14.63
N PHE A 382 17.96 12.67 -15.63
CA PHE A 382 16.84 13.61 -15.76
C PHE A 382 15.52 12.87 -15.95
N SER A 383 14.41 13.50 -15.55
CA SER A 383 13.07 13.01 -15.90
C SER A 383 12.77 13.21 -17.38
N THR A 384 11.97 12.32 -17.96
CA THR A 384 11.70 12.26 -19.40
C THR A 384 10.40 12.98 -19.81
N CYS A 385 10.42 13.65 -20.96
CA CYS A 385 9.27 14.18 -21.68
C CYS A 385 8.79 13.13 -22.70
N PHE A 386 7.63 12.52 -22.46
CA PHE A 386 7.04 11.45 -23.28
C PHE A 386 6.23 11.94 -24.48
N HIS A 387 6.09 13.25 -24.65
CA HIS A 387 5.41 13.84 -25.81
C HIS A 387 6.23 13.76 -27.11
N GLN A 388 7.45 13.24 -27.07
CA GLN A 388 8.35 13.13 -28.21
C GLN A 388 8.12 11.82 -28.96
N ALA A 389 7.78 11.90 -30.25
CA ALA A 389 7.43 10.72 -31.03
C ALA A 389 8.63 9.81 -31.33
N ASP A 390 9.81 10.40 -31.52
CA ASP A 390 11.06 9.67 -31.74
C ASP A 390 11.57 8.97 -30.48
N LEU A 391 11.35 9.53 -29.28
CA LEU A 391 11.57 8.83 -28.01
C LEU A 391 10.80 7.50 -27.97
N ARG A 392 9.49 7.57 -28.26
CA ARG A 392 8.60 6.39 -28.27
C ARG A 392 9.09 5.35 -29.28
N GLN A 393 9.47 5.78 -30.47
CA GLN A 393 10.03 4.89 -31.49
C GLN A 393 11.36 4.25 -31.04
N ASN A 394 12.25 5.00 -30.39
CA ASN A 394 13.53 4.48 -29.91
C ASN A 394 13.35 3.51 -28.74
N ALA A 395 12.41 3.78 -27.83
CA ALA A 395 12.05 2.85 -26.75
C ALA A 395 11.50 1.53 -27.31
N LEU A 396 10.57 1.59 -28.28
CA LEU A 396 10.06 0.38 -28.95
C LEU A 396 11.16 -0.38 -29.72
N THR A 397 12.09 0.34 -30.33
CA THR A 397 13.26 -0.26 -31.01
C THR A 397 14.15 -0.99 -30.01
N GLN A 398 14.42 -0.39 -28.84
CA GLN A 398 15.15 -1.04 -27.77
C GLN A 398 14.45 -2.33 -27.31
N VAL A 399 13.14 -2.28 -27.03
CA VAL A 399 12.37 -3.46 -26.62
C VAL A 399 12.40 -4.55 -27.69
N CYS A 400 12.22 -4.19 -28.96
CA CYS A 400 12.30 -5.13 -30.07
C CYS A 400 13.68 -5.83 -30.10
N ASN A 401 14.76 -5.07 -29.92
CA ASN A 401 16.12 -5.62 -29.85
C ASN A 401 16.27 -6.61 -28.69
N ILE A 402 15.78 -6.27 -27.50
CA ILE A 402 15.78 -7.17 -26.32
C ILE A 402 15.03 -8.48 -26.64
N MET A 403 13.83 -8.39 -27.21
CA MET A 403 13.02 -9.57 -27.50
C MET A 403 13.66 -10.45 -28.58
N ASN A 404 14.30 -9.86 -29.59
CA ASN A 404 15.07 -10.57 -30.62
C ASN A 404 16.28 -11.34 -30.06
N LEU A 405 16.81 -10.96 -28.89
CA LEU A 405 17.85 -11.73 -28.20
C LEU A 405 17.31 -13.00 -27.53
N GLY A 406 15.98 -13.18 -27.48
CA GLY A 406 15.31 -14.34 -26.91
C GLY A 406 14.76 -14.14 -25.50
N ALA A 407 14.73 -12.92 -24.96
CA ALA A 407 14.17 -12.66 -23.64
C ALA A 407 12.71 -13.14 -23.51
N ASP A 408 12.27 -13.43 -22.28
CA ASP A 408 10.90 -13.82 -21.98
C ASP A 408 9.96 -12.61 -21.81
N GLY A 409 10.49 -11.40 -21.95
CA GLY A 409 9.75 -10.19 -21.68
C GLY A 409 10.63 -9.04 -21.19
N VAL A 410 9.95 -7.99 -20.70
CA VAL A 410 10.59 -6.81 -20.13
C VAL A 410 9.99 -6.46 -18.77
N PHE A 411 10.84 -5.94 -17.90
CA PHE A 411 10.48 -5.29 -16.66
C PHE A 411 10.65 -3.78 -16.85
N ILE A 412 9.54 -3.04 -16.84
CA ILE A 412 9.53 -1.58 -16.94
C ILE A 412 9.57 -1.03 -15.52
N ASP A 413 10.71 -0.46 -15.15
CA ASP A 413 10.85 0.21 -13.88
C ASP A 413 10.23 1.61 -13.90
N ASN A 414 9.86 2.11 -12.73
CA ASN A 414 9.22 3.42 -12.57
C ASN A 414 8.07 3.62 -13.56
N ALA A 415 7.17 2.64 -13.63
CA ALA A 415 6.02 2.65 -14.52
C ALA A 415 4.83 3.46 -13.96
N ALA A 416 4.98 4.06 -12.77
CA ALA A 416 3.98 4.90 -12.12
C ALA A 416 3.74 6.24 -12.87
N PRO A 417 2.70 7.01 -12.50
CA PRO A 417 2.48 8.35 -13.04
C PRO A 417 3.71 9.25 -12.92
N VAL A 418 3.97 10.03 -13.97
CA VAL A 418 5.17 10.85 -14.12
C VAL A 418 4.83 12.34 -14.02
N HIS A 419 5.86 13.13 -13.75
CA HIS A 419 5.74 14.58 -13.67
C HIS A 419 5.34 15.20 -15.01
N GLU A 420 4.50 16.24 -14.95
CA GLU A 420 4.10 17.00 -16.12
C GLU A 420 5.28 17.78 -16.73
N CYS A 421 5.30 17.92 -18.05
CA CYS A 421 6.34 18.63 -18.77
C CYS A 421 5.82 19.97 -19.30
N PHE A 422 6.45 21.08 -18.92
CA PHE A 422 6.03 22.43 -19.35
C PHE A 422 6.80 22.94 -20.56
N GLY A 423 7.56 22.08 -21.25
CA GLY A 423 8.46 22.46 -22.33
C GLY A 423 7.76 23.17 -23.48
N ALA A 424 6.60 22.69 -23.93
CA ALA A 424 5.81 23.35 -24.97
C ALA A 424 5.28 24.72 -24.55
N LYS A 425 4.68 24.81 -23.34
CA LYS A 425 4.14 26.06 -22.79
C LYS A 425 5.21 27.15 -22.63
N LEU A 426 6.45 26.75 -22.34
CA LEU A 426 7.58 27.65 -22.10
C LEU A 426 8.50 27.81 -23.33
N GLY A 427 8.11 27.26 -24.50
CA GLY A 427 8.87 27.39 -25.75
C GLY A 427 10.23 26.70 -25.76
N LYS A 428 10.42 25.64 -24.96
CA LYS A 428 11.67 24.86 -24.87
C LYS A 428 11.73 23.72 -25.89
N HIS A 429 10.62 23.03 -26.11
CA HIS A 429 10.46 22.00 -27.14
C HIS A 429 8.97 21.85 -27.50
N SER A 430 8.63 21.16 -28.59
CA SER A 430 7.23 20.92 -28.97
C SER A 430 6.69 19.63 -28.36
N HIS A 431 5.37 19.54 -28.19
CA HIS A 431 4.68 18.30 -27.82
C HIS A 431 3.88 17.79 -29.02
N THR A 432 4.04 16.52 -29.38
CA THR A 432 3.32 15.95 -30.54
C THR A 432 1.83 15.77 -30.27
N ASP A 433 1.45 15.55 -29.02
CA ASP A 433 0.08 15.50 -28.54
C ASP A 433 -0.05 16.40 -27.31
N ALA A 434 -0.46 17.66 -27.55
CA ALA A 434 -0.58 18.68 -26.51
C ALA A 434 -1.85 18.54 -25.66
N ALA A 435 -2.76 17.63 -26.03
CA ALA A 435 -3.98 17.37 -25.26
C ALA A 435 -3.73 16.38 -24.12
N ASN A 436 -2.77 15.48 -24.30
CA ASN A 436 -2.38 14.53 -23.27
C ASN A 436 -1.51 15.22 -22.20
N THR A 437 -1.55 14.69 -21.00
CA THR A 437 -0.54 14.86 -19.95
C THR A 437 0.70 14.02 -20.27
N ASN A 438 1.82 14.32 -19.61
CA ASN A 438 3.04 13.52 -19.75
C ASN A 438 2.83 12.08 -19.24
N THR A 439 1.95 11.89 -18.25
CA THR A 439 1.54 10.56 -17.77
C THR A 439 0.77 9.78 -18.83
N GLU A 440 -0.23 10.38 -19.47
CA GLU A 440 -0.99 9.71 -20.55
C GLU A 440 -0.08 9.36 -21.74
N ALA A 441 0.88 10.22 -22.06
CA ALA A 441 1.89 9.94 -23.09
C ALA A 441 2.81 8.75 -22.70
N TYR A 442 3.16 8.62 -21.41
CA TYR A 442 3.92 7.46 -20.93
C TYR A 442 3.09 6.18 -20.93
N GLU A 443 1.85 6.23 -20.46
CA GLU A 443 0.92 5.09 -20.53
C GLU A 443 0.73 4.61 -21.97
N LEU A 444 0.68 5.53 -22.95
CA LEU A 444 0.64 5.16 -24.36
C LEU A 444 1.88 4.34 -24.77
N LEU A 445 3.08 4.79 -24.41
CA LEU A 445 4.31 4.01 -24.64
C LEU A 445 4.24 2.64 -23.96
N GLN A 446 3.79 2.56 -22.71
CA GLN A 446 3.64 1.28 -21.99
C GLN A 446 2.66 0.32 -22.70
N ARG A 447 1.54 0.83 -23.21
CA ARG A 447 0.56 0.06 -24.01
C ARG A 447 1.18 -0.44 -25.31
N GLU A 448 1.98 0.38 -25.98
CA GLU A 448 2.68 -0.02 -27.22
C GLU A 448 3.77 -1.06 -26.96
N ILE A 449 4.53 -0.93 -25.86
CA ILE A 449 5.50 -1.94 -25.42
C ILE A 449 4.80 -3.27 -25.15
N TYR A 450 3.66 -3.27 -24.45
CA TYR A 450 2.87 -4.48 -24.22
C TYR A 450 2.46 -5.14 -25.53
N LYS A 451 1.85 -4.37 -26.44
CA LYS A 451 1.46 -4.89 -27.76
C LYS A 451 2.64 -5.48 -28.52
N LEU A 452 3.79 -4.79 -28.54
CA LEU A 452 5.00 -5.24 -29.20
C LEU A 452 5.51 -6.55 -28.61
N VAL A 453 5.65 -6.65 -27.28
CA VAL A 453 6.11 -7.86 -26.58
C VAL A 453 5.18 -9.03 -26.90
N LYS A 454 3.87 -8.82 -26.95
CA LYS A 454 2.90 -9.87 -27.31
C LYS A 454 3.01 -10.35 -28.77
N THR A 455 3.58 -9.56 -29.69
CA THR A 455 3.87 -10.07 -31.05
C THR A 455 4.97 -11.14 -31.08
N PHE A 456 5.78 -11.25 -30.02
CA PHE A 456 6.80 -12.32 -29.88
C PHE A 456 6.24 -13.61 -29.27
N GLY A 457 5.00 -13.59 -28.77
CA GLY A 457 4.31 -14.75 -28.23
C GLY A 457 3.43 -14.41 -27.02
N ASP A 458 2.32 -15.13 -26.89
CA ASP A 458 1.41 -14.99 -25.75
C ASP A 458 2.06 -15.40 -24.43
N ASP A 459 3.14 -16.19 -24.46
CA ASP A 459 3.90 -16.62 -23.30
C ASP A 459 4.93 -15.59 -22.81
N LYS A 460 5.13 -14.49 -23.55
CA LYS A 460 6.02 -13.38 -23.19
C LYS A 460 5.33 -12.41 -22.24
N ILE A 461 6.08 -11.76 -21.37
CA ILE A 461 5.49 -10.92 -20.32
C ILE A 461 5.95 -9.47 -20.33
N VAL A 462 5.08 -8.57 -19.88
CA VAL A 462 5.46 -7.25 -19.41
C VAL A 462 5.15 -7.15 -17.93
N MET A 463 6.19 -6.87 -17.15
CA MET A 463 6.08 -6.55 -15.73
C MET A 463 6.34 -5.06 -15.53
N GLN A 464 5.55 -4.41 -14.67
CA GLN A 464 5.69 -2.97 -14.38
C GLN A 464 5.97 -2.73 -12.90
N ASN A 465 6.96 -1.91 -12.56
CA ASN A 465 7.13 -1.38 -11.21
C ASN A 465 6.35 -0.07 -11.07
N SER A 466 5.07 -0.20 -10.73
CA SER A 466 4.12 0.92 -10.67
C SER A 466 3.62 1.22 -9.26
N GLY A 467 3.92 0.36 -8.28
CA GLY A 467 3.17 0.35 -7.02
C GLY A 467 1.81 -0.36 -7.13
N ILE A 468 1.56 -1.05 -8.25
CA ILE A 468 0.32 -1.77 -8.60
C ILE A 468 -0.86 -0.83 -8.89
N GLU A 469 -0.80 -0.17 -10.04
CA GLU A 469 -1.85 0.74 -10.48
C GLU A 469 -3.01 0.00 -11.17
N PRO A 470 -4.26 0.14 -10.70
CA PRO A 470 -5.38 -0.62 -11.26
C PRO A 470 -5.66 -0.32 -12.74
N SER A 471 -5.44 0.91 -13.20
CA SER A 471 -5.61 1.31 -14.60
C SER A 471 -4.60 0.63 -15.55
N HIS A 472 -3.51 0.08 -15.01
CA HIS A 472 -2.43 -0.49 -15.81
C HIS A 472 -2.65 -1.95 -16.23
N TRP A 473 -3.61 -2.64 -15.61
CA TRP A 473 -3.79 -4.08 -15.83
C TRP A 473 -4.07 -4.46 -17.29
N ALA A 474 -4.70 -3.60 -18.08
CA ALA A 474 -4.99 -3.86 -19.49
C ALA A 474 -3.72 -4.09 -20.35
N TYR A 475 -2.56 -3.60 -19.91
CA TYR A 475 -1.32 -3.59 -20.69
C TYR A 475 -0.10 -4.06 -19.89
N CYS A 476 -0.30 -4.91 -18.90
CA CYS A 476 0.77 -5.66 -18.24
C CYS A 476 0.29 -7.04 -17.81
N ASP A 477 1.21 -7.97 -17.61
CA ASP A 477 0.93 -9.30 -17.06
C ASP A 477 1.11 -9.33 -15.54
N ALA A 478 2.05 -8.52 -15.05
CA ALA A 478 2.39 -8.39 -13.65
C ALA A 478 2.69 -6.95 -13.27
N GLN A 479 2.40 -6.59 -12.02
CA GLN A 479 2.78 -5.31 -11.44
C GLN A 479 3.45 -5.52 -10.09
N MET A 480 4.51 -4.77 -9.83
CA MET A 480 5.31 -4.83 -8.62
C MET A 480 5.03 -3.64 -7.70
N TRP A 481 4.94 -3.94 -6.41
CA TRP A 481 5.06 -2.99 -5.32
C TRP A 481 6.42 -3.16 -4.64
N GLU A 482 7.32 -2.21 -4.89
CA GLU A 482 8.63 -2.12 -4.26
C GLU A 482 8.59 -1.52 -2.85
N GLY A 483 9.42 -2.04 -1.95
CA GLY A 483 9.42 -1.63 -0.53
C GLY A 483 8.10 -1.97 0.16
N PHE A 484 7.47 -3.08 -0.26
CA PHE A 484 6.12 -3.47 0.14
C PHE A 484 5.93 -3.55 1.65
N ARG A 485 6.90 -4.15 2.36
CA ARG A 485 6.87 -4.16 3.84
C ARG A 485 8.19 -3.71 4.43
N PHE A 486 9.30 -3.99 3.78
CA PHE A 486 10.61 -3.54 4.23
C PHE A 486 11.33 -2.91 3.04
N ASP A 487 11.82 -1.69 3.22
CA ASP A 487 12.63 -1.00 2.22
C ASP A 487 14.13 -1.18 2.51
N ASP A 488 14.97 -0.60 1.65
CA ASP A 488 16.42 -0.73 1.74
C ASP A 488 17.06 0.14 2.83
N LYS A 489 16.28 0.97 3.52
CA LYS A 489 16.75 2.03 4.43
C LYS A 489 16.30 1.84 5.87
N HIS A 490 15.14 1.22 6.09
CA HIS A 490 14.50 1.14 7.40
C HIS A 490 14.40 -0.31 7.88
N ALA A 491 14.69 -0.51 9.17
CA ALA A 491 14.53 -1.80 9.85
C ALA A 491 13.07 -2.14 10.12
N ASP A 492 12.25 -1.11 10.37
CA ASP A 492 10.85 -1.24 10.72
C ASP A 492 9.96 -1.43 9.49
N PRO A 493 8.81 -2.12 9.64
CA PRO A 493 7.90 -2.31 8.53
C PRO A 493 7.37 -0.96 8.02
N THR A 494 7.45 -0.75 6.71
CA THR A 494 6.96 0.45 6.05
C THR A 494 5.43 0.48 6.07
N ASN A 495 4.75 -0.64 5.80
CA ASN A 495 3.30 -0.74 5.71
C ASN A 495 2.71 -1.67 6.79
N ASP A 496 1.64 -1.21 7.44
CA ASP A 496 0.97 -1.93 8.53
C ASP A 496 -0.11 -2.88 8.00
N TRP A 497 -0.53 -3.85 8.84
CA TRP A 497 -1.51 -4.86 8.45
C TRP A 497 -2.78 -4.33 7.75
N PRO A 498 -3.40 -3.23 8.17
CA PRO A 498 -4.60 -2.71 7.49
C PRO A 498 -4.33 -2.25 6.05
N GLU A 499 -3.15 -1.67 5.79
CA GLU A 499 -2.75 -1.30 4.43
C GLU A 499 -2.56 -2.55 3.58
N LEU A 500 -2.00 -3.60 4.17
CA LEU A 500 -1.83 -4.88 3.50
C LEU A 500 -3.19 -5.54 3.21
N GLN A 501 -4.13 -5.51 4.16
CA GLN A 501 -5.49 -6.00 3.93
C GLN A 501 -6.21 -5.20 2.84
N TYR A 502 -6.05 -3.87 2.83
CA TYR A 502 -6.60 -3.02 1.79
C TYR A 502 -6.06 -3.43 0.42
N ALA A 503 -4.73 -3.54 0.28
CA ALA A 503 -4.10 -3.89 -0.98
C ALA A 503 -4.49 -5.30 -1.46
N ALA A 504 -4.56 -6.27 -0.54
CA ALA A 504 -5.06 -7.60 -0.85
C ALA A 504 -6.49 -7.58 -1.39
N ALA A 505 -7.38 -6.81 -0.76
CA ALA A 505 -8.77 -6.67 -1.21
C ALA A 505 -8.87 -5.95 -2.56
N GLU A 506 -8.08 -4.90 -2.74
CA GLU A 506 -8.03 -4.09 -3.95
C GLU A 506 -7.63 -4.90 -5.18
N HIS A 507 -6.58 -5.71 -5.07
CA HIS A 507 -6.05 -6.47 -6.20
C HIS A 507 -6.59 -7.89 -6.29
N ALA A 508 -7.53 -8.28 -5.43
CA ALA A 508 -8.16 -9.60 -5.48
C ALA A 508 -8.83 -9.87 -6.84
N ASP A 509 -9.42 -8.86 -7.46
CA ASP A 509 -10.06 -9.01 -8.77
C ASP A 509 -9.06 -9.16 -9.91
N ALA A 510 -7.90 -8.48 -9.82
CA ALA A 510 -6.81 -8.67 -10.76
C ALA A 510 -6.32 -10.13 -10.75
N VAL A 511 -6.13 -10.70 -9.56
CA VAL A 511 -5.75 -12.12 -9.41
C VAL A 511 -6.80 -13.05 -10.02
N ARG A 512 -8.10 -12.79 -9.81
CA ARG A 512 -9.19 -13.58 -10.43
C ARG A 512 -9.17 -13.52 -11.96
N HIS A 513 -8.80 -12.37 -12.53
CA HIS A 513 -8.62 -12.20 -13.98
C HIS A 513 -7.28 -12.72 -14.49
N GLY A 514 -6.51 -13.43 -13.65
CA GLY A 514 -5.25 -14.04 -14.04
C GLY A 514 -4.09 -13.05 -14.15
N LYS A 515 -4.18 -11.88 -13.54
CA LYS A 515 -3.02 -11.00 -13.34
C LYS A 515 -2.19 -11.45 -12.16
N VAL A 516 -0.94 -11.01 -12.14
CA VAL A 516 0.02 -11.40 -11.12
C VAL A 516 0.53 -10.15 -10.41
N PRO A 517 -0.07 -9.77 -9.27
CA PRO A 517 0.54 -8.80 -8.38
C PRO A 517 1.80 -9.38 -7.74
N VAL A 518 2.74 -8.49 -7.48
CA VAL A 518 4.10 -8.84 -7.08
C VAL A 518 4.56 -7.89 -5.99
N ILE A 519 5.23 -8.43 -4.97
CA ILE A 519 5.81 -7.62 -3.89
C ILE A 519 7.31 -7.83 -3.78
N LEU A 520 8.02 -6.72 -3.61
CA LEU A 520 9.45 -6.71 -3.35
C LEU A 520 9.69 -6.09 -1.96
N SER A 521 10.36 -6.85 -1.10
CA SER A 521 10.85 -6.37 0.20
C SER A 521 12.36 -6.56 0.29
N TYR A 522 13.04 -5.59 0.89
CA TYR A 522 14.47 -5.65 1.20
C TYR A 522 14.65 -6.03 2.68
N PHE A 523 15.50 -7.02 2.96
CA PHE A 523 15.72 -7.57 4.29
C PHE A 523 17.09 -7.20 4.89
N GLY A 524 17.90 -6.44 4.17
CA GLY A 524 19.26 -6.04 4.56
C GLY A 524 19.26 -5.10 5.77
N ALA A 525 18.30 -4.18 5.85
CA ALA A 525 18.12 -3.28 6.98
C ALA A 525 17.46 -3.96 8.19
N VAL A 526 16.78 -5.10 7.99
CA VAL A 526 16.14 -5.86 9.07
C VAL A 526 17.21 -6.53 9.94
N PRO A 527 17.13 -6.38 11.28
CA PRO A 527 18.03 -7.06 12.21
C PRO A 527 18.10 -8.57 11.97
N ALA A 528 19.30 -9.14 12.12
CA ALA A 528 19.56 -10.54 11.73
C ALA A 528 18.68 -11.55 12.49
N ASP A 529 18.35 -11.27 13.76
CA ASP A 529 17.50 -12.08 14.62
C ASP A 529 15.99 -12.01 14.27
N HIS A 530 15.57 -10.95 13.56
CA HIS A 530 14.19 -10.77 13.08
C HIS A 530 14.00 -11.10 11.59
N ARG A 531 15.09 -11.21 10.83
CA ARG A 531 15.07 -11.35 9.37
C ARG A 531 14.29 -12.54 8.85
N ALA A 532 14.39 -13.70 9.53
CA ALA A 532 13.64 -14.90 9.14
C ALA A 532 12.12 -14.68 9.24
N GLU A 533 11.67 -14.03 10.33
CA GLU A 533 10.25 -13.76 10.55
C GLU A 533 9.73 -12.73 9.54
N ALA A 534 10.50 -11.68 9.24
CA ALA A 534 10.19 -10.69 8.22
C ALA A 534 10.05 -11.31 6.81
N ALA A 535 10.98 -12.19 6.43
CA ALA A 535 10.96 -12.85 5.13
C ALA A 535 9.77 -13.83 5.01
N LEU A 536 9.50 -14.61 6.06
CA LEU A 536 8.36 -15.52 6.11
C LEU A 536 7.02 -14.79 6.11
N TYR A 537 6.91 -13.67 6.83
CA TYR A 537 5.71 -12.84 6.81
C TYR A 537 5.39 -12.41 5.38
N THR A 538 6.39 -11.85 4.70
CA THR A 538 6.23 -11.31 3.34
C THR A 538 5.90 -12.43 2.35
N TYR A 539 6.59 -13.58 2.44
CA TYR A 539 6.27 -14.75 1.62
C TYR A 539 4.85 -15.26 1.89
N ALA A 540 4.47 -15.41 3.17
CA ALA A 540 3.17 -15.94 3.55
C ALA A 540 2.05 -15.02 3.06
N TYR A 541 2.18 -13.71 3.24
CA TYR A 541 1.27 -12.72 2.68
C TYR A 541 1.10 -12.90 1.17
N ALA A 542 2.21 -12.96 0.42
CA ALA A 542 2.15 -13.11 -1.03
C ALA A 542 1.32 -14.36 -1.43
N ARG A 543 1.62 -15.52 -0.84
CA ARG A 543 0.94 -16.77 -1.21
C ARG A 543 -0.51 -16.83 -0.76
N LEU A 544 -0.85 -16.26 0.41
CA LEU A 544 -2.24 -16.17 0.87
C LEU A 544 -3.10 -15.42 -0.14
N HIS A 545 -2.57 -14.35 -0.75
CA HIS A 545 -3.32 -13.49 -1.67
C HIS A 545 -3.09 -13.81 -3.16
N GLY A 546 -2.32 -14.86 -3.49
CA GLY A 546 -2.06 -15.26 -4.87
C GLY A 546 -1.06 -14.36 -5.61
N TRP A 547 -0.20 -13.68 -4.86
CA TRP A 547 0.85 -12.79 -5.36
C TRP A 547 2.20 -13.53 -5.40
N LEU A 548 3.19 -12.92 -6.03
CA LEU A 548 4.58 -13.38 -6.01
C LEU A 548 5.44 -12.56 -5.06
N LEU A 549 6.36 -13.23 -4.38
CA LEU A 549 7.45 -12.58 -3.65
C LEU A 549 8.64 -12.34 -4.59
N ALA A 550 9.33 -11.22 -4.37
CA ALA A 550 10.75 -11.04 -4.63
C ALA A 550 11.45 -10.41 -3.43
N ASP A 551 12.76 -10.65 -3.34
CA ASP A 551 13.65 -10.01 -2.38
C ASP A 551 14.94 -9.48 -3.02
N TRP A 552 15.06 -9.53 -4.35
CA TRP A 552 16.26 -9.14 -5.10
C TRP A 552 17.51 -9.93 -4.69
N PHE A 553 17.31 -11.19 -4.29
CA PHE A 553 18.32 -12.03 -3.67
C PHE A 553 19.00 -11.36 -2.46
N ASP A 554 18.33 -10.45 -1.78
CA ASP A 554 18.88 -9.68 -0.66
C ASP A 554 19.26 -10.57 0.52
N LEU A 555 18.51 -11.65 0.75
CA LEU A 555 18.90 -12.67 1.73
C LEU A 555 20.24 -13.33 1.41
N THR A 556 20.71 -13.31 0.16
CA THR A 556 22.02 -13.91 -0.19
C THR A 556 23.21 -13.00 0.11
N LYS A 557 22.98 -11.72 0.44
CA LYS A 557 24.05 -10.74 0.64
C LYS A 557 24.88 -10.99 1.90
N ALA A 558 24.30 -11.68 2.89
CA ALA A 558 24.96 -12.00 4.16
C ALA A 558 25.13 -13.52 4.31
N PRO A 559 26.35 -14.06 4.54
CA PRO A 559 26.59 -15.50 4.62
C PRO A 559 25.72 -16.24 5.65
N GLU A 560 25.42 -15.61 6.79
CA GLU A 560 24.59 -16.16 7.85
C GLU A 560 23.14 -16.46 7.42
N ASN A 561 22.68 -15.81 6.35
CA ASN A 561 21.35 -16.01 5.79
C ASN A 561 21.31 -17.14 4.74
N GLU A 562 22.44 -17.73 4.32
CA GLU A 562 22.47 -18.71 3.20
C GLU A 562 21.49 -19.87 3.45
N LYS A 563 21.39 -20.38 4.68
CA LYS A 563 20.43 -21.45 5.02
C LYS A 563 18.98 -20.99 4.83
N LEU A 564 18.63 -19.79 5.31
CA LEU A 564 17.30 -19.21 5.19
C LEU A 564 16.95 -18.95 3.72
N ALA A 565 17.86 -18.31 2.98
CA ALA A 565 17.71 -18.02 1.57
C ALA A 565 17.45 -19.31 0.78
N ARG A 566 18.26 -20.35 0.98
CA ARG A 566 18.06 -21.66 0.33
C ARG A 566 16.71 -22.27 0.67
N ALA A 567 16.31 -22.21 1.93
CA ALA A 567 15.02 -22.76 2.34
C ALA A 567 13.87 -22.03 1.65
N ILE A 568 13.80 -20.70 1.73
CA ILE A 568 12.75 -19.89 1.11
C ILE A 568 12.74 -20.08 -0.42
N TYR A 569 13.91 -20.05 -1.05
CA TYR A 569 14.01 -20.15 -2.51
C TYR A 569 13.69 -21.52 -3.07
N SER A 570 13.74 -22.57 -2.23
CA SER A 570 13.39 -23.93 -2.60
C SER A 570 11.89 -24.22 -2.50
N ILE A 571 11.08 -23.32 -1.91
CA ILE A 571 9.66 -23.57 -1.68
C ILE A 571 8.92 -23.73 -3.01
N ARG A 572 8.21 -24.85 -3.17
CA ARG A 572 7.33 -25.12 -4.32
C ARG A 572 5.99 -25.65 -3.81
N LEU A 573 5.02 -24.77 -3.61
CA LEU A 573 3.74 -25.11 -2.97
C LEU A 573 2.74 -25.75 -3.94
N GLY A 574 2.87 -25.47 -5.24
CA GLY A 574 1.89 -25.91 -6.24
C GLY A 574 0.62 -25.06 -6.20
N LYS A 575 -0.48 -25.60 -6.74
CA LYS A 575 -1.74 -24.84 -6.84
C LYS A 575 -2.38 -24.66 -5.45
N PRO A 576 -3.03 -23.52 -5.19
CA PRO A 576 -3.86 -23.37 -3.99
C PRO A 576 -5.08 -24.30 -4.06
N LEU A 577 -5.41 -24.93 -2.94
CA LEU A 577 -6.56 -25.85 -2.82
C LEU A 577 -7.84 -25.13 -2.35
N SER A 578 -7.70 -23.92 -1.83
CA SER A 578 -8.81 -23.06 -1.42
C SER A 578 -8.41 -21.59 -1.47
N ASP A 579 -9.35 -20.69 -1.23
CA ASP A 579 -9.04 -19.31 -0.84
C ASP A 579 -8.39 -19.28 0.55
N ALA A 580 -7.75 -18.15 0.88
CA ALA A 580 -7.27 -17.90 2.24
C ALA A 580 -8.47 -17.82 3.21
N LYS A 581 -8.31 -18.39 4.40
CA LYS A 581 -9.36 -18.47 5.41
C LYS A 581 -8.85 -17.92 6.75
N PRO A 582 -9.71 -17.22 7.52
CA PRO A 582 -9.37 -16.82 8.88
C PRO A 582 -9.35 -18.01 9.83
N VAL A 583 -8.42 -18.01 10.79
CA VAL A 583 -8.38 -18.90 11.96
C VAL A 583 -7.99 -18.05 13.17
N GLY A 584 -8.99 -17.65 13.96
CA GLY A 584 -8.81 -16.56 14.92
C GLY A 584 -8.38 -15.29 14.21
N ASP A 585 -7.33 -14.64 14.72
CA ASP A 585 -6.75 -13.42 14.14
C ASP A 585 -5.67 -13.70 13.07
N ALA A 586 -5.45 -14.97 12.73
CA ALA A 586 -4.51 -15.39 11.69
C ALA A 586 -5.22 -15.73 10.38
N LEU A 587 -4.43 -15.86 9.31
CA LEU A 587 -4.88 -16.37 8.02
C LEU A 587 -4.12 -17.65 7.67
N TYR A 588 -4.78 -18.60 7.03
CA TYR A 588 -4.12 -19.76 6.43
C TYR A 588 -4.66 -20.08 5.03
N ARG A 589 -3.85 -20.80 4.25
CA ARG A 589 -4.24 -21.35 2.95
C ARG A 589 -3.51 -22.66 2.69
N ALA A 590 -4.26 -23.66 2.24
CA ALA A 590 -3.71 -24.94 1.82
C ALA A 590 -3.33 -24.94 0.34
N PHE A 591 -2.26 -25.64 0.02
CA PHE A 591 -1.72 -25.85 -1.32
C PHE A 591 -1.47 -27.35 -1.53
N GLU A 592 -1.32 -27.76 -2.80
CA GLU A 592 -1.05 -29.16 -3.16
C GLU A 592 0.12 -29.76 -2.36
N LYS A 593 1.18 -28.98 -2.10
CA LYS A 593 2.42 -29.43 -1.46
C LYS A 593 2.68 -28.80 -0.09
N GLY A 594 1.74 -28.04 0.46
CA GLY A 594 1.98 -27.41 1.75
C GLY A 594 0.85 -26.55 2.29
N ILE A 595 1.15 -25.84 3.36
CA ILE A 595 0.25 -24.92 4.06
C ILE A 595 1.01 -23.63 4.35
N VAL A 596 0.36 -22.49 4.13
CA VAL A 596 0.86 -21.17 4.50
C VAL A 596 -0.01 -20.62 5.60
N VAL A 597 0.61 -20.01 6.61
CA VAL A 597 -0.06 -19.34 7.72
C VAL A 597 0.58 -17.98 7.97
N LEU A 598 -0.23 -16.98 8.32
CA LEU A 598 0.22 -15.63 8.65
C LEU A 598 -0.43 -15.18 9.95
N ASN A 599 0.39 -14.79 10.93
CA ASN A 599 -0.03 -14.04 12.10
C ASN A 599 0.24 -12.54 11.86
N PRO A 600 -0.78 -11.73 11.57
CA PRO A 600 -0.61 -10.29 11.39
C PRO A 600 -0.55 -9.50 12.70
N THR A 601 -0.81 -10.13 13.84
CA THR A 601 -0.94 -9.45 15.14
C THR A 601 0.42 -9.21 15.78
N LYS A 602 0.49 -8.25 16.72
CA LYS A 602 1.67 -7.99 17.55
C LYS A 602 1.82 -8.99 18.71
N SER A 603 0.95 -9.98 18.80
CA SER A 603 0.92 -10.99 19.85
C SER A 603 1.22 -12.38 19.28
N ARG A 604 1.79 -13.25 20.10
CA ARG A 604 1.95 -14.66 19.72
C ARG A 604 0.57 -15.32 19.65
N LEU A 605 0.32 -16.09 18.61
CA LEU A 605 -0.92 -16.86 18.47
C LEU A 605 -0.64 -18.36 18.55
N SER A 606 -1.50 -19.07 19.27
CA SER A 606 -1.60 -20.53 19.22
C SER A 606 -2.90 -20.90 18.52
N MET A 607 -2.82 -21.67 17.44
CA MET A 607 -3.97 -21.94 16.59
C MET A 607 -4.01 -23.39 16.12
N HIS A 608 -5.22 -23.88 15.88
CA HIS A 608 -5.47 -25.20 15.31
C HIS A 608 -5.95 -25.05 13.87
N ILE A 609 -5.14 -25.50 12.91
CA ILE A 609 -5.48 -25.44 11.48
C ILE A 609 -5.95 -26.81 10.98
N PRO A 610 -7.04 -26.87 10.19
CA PRO A 610 -7.45 -28.13 9.58
C PRO A 610 -6.44 -28.57 8.52
N THR A 611 -6.18 -29.87 8.41
CA THR A 611 -5.32 -30.41 7.36
C THR A 611 -6.08 -31.46 6.53
N ALA A 612 -5.72 -31.58 5.25
CA ALA A 612 -6.43 -32.46 4.33
C ALA A 612 -6.00 -33.93 4.43
N ARG A 613 -4.89 -34.22 5.11
CA ARG A 613 -4.30 -35.56 5.22
C ARG A 613 -3.37 -35.66 6.42
N ASP A 614 -3.24 -36.88 6.94
CA ASP A 614 -2.16 -37.22 7.85
C ASP A 614 -0.81 -37.11 7.13
N GLY A 615 0.23 -36.67 7.85
CA GLY A 615 1.58 -36.66 7.30
C GLY A 615 2.56 -35.77 8.04
N ARG A 616 3.78 -35.75 7.51
CA ARG A 616 4.86 -34.92 8.04
C ARG A 616 4.98 -33.63 7.24
N LEU A 617 5.11 -32.52 7.94
CA LEU A 617 5.37 -31.20 7.39
C LEU A 617 6.74 -30.73 7.87
N ILE A 618 7.47 -30.03 7.00
CA ILE A 618 8.66 -29.27 7.38
C ILE A 618 8.30 -27.80 7.42
N ASP A 619 8.57 -27.16 8.55
CA ASP A 619 8.63 -25.70 8.64
C ASP A 619 9.90 -25.21 7.94
N MET A 620 9.72 -24.52 6.81
CA MET A 620 10.82 -24.18 5.92
C MET A 620 11.84 -23.23 6.57
N ALA A 621 11.47 -22.36 7.49
CA ALA A 621 12.44 -21.45 8.10
C ALA A 621 13.30 -22.13 9.16
N TYR A 622 12.70 -22.99 9.97
CA TYR A 622 13.35 -23.56 11.14
C TYR A 622 13.83 -25.00 10.92
N GLY A 623 13.39 -25.65 9.83
CA GLY A 623 13.65 -27.05 9.55
C GLY A 623 12.96 -28.00 10.54
N ARG A 624 12.01 -27.50 11.33
CA ARG A 624 11.27 -28.28 12.33
C ARG A 624 10.29 -29.21 11.61
N GLU A 625 10.33 -30.48 11.95
CA GLU A 625 9.33 -31.45 11.52
C GLU A 625 8.09 -31.34 12.42
N LEU A 626 6.92 -31.32 11.79
CA LEU A 626 5.61 -31.27 12.43
C LEU A 626 4.78 -32.44 11.91
N THR A 627 3.93 -33.01 12.76
CA THR A 627 2.99 -34.07 12.36
C THR A 627 1.60 -33.47 12.29
N ALA A 628 1.03 -33.46 11.09
CA ALA A 628 -0.37 -33.15 10.89
C ALA A 628 -1.21 -34.43 10.95
N SER A 629 -2.41 -34.32 11.50
CA SER A 629 -3.46 -35.32 11.35
C SER A 629 -4.68 -34.73 10.64
N THR A 630 -5.60 -35.59 10.20
CA THR A 630 -6.91 -35.17 9.69
C THR A 630 -7.71 -34.36 10.71
N ASP A 631 -7.41 -34.49 12.01
CA ASP A 631 -8.01 -33.65 13.05
C ASP A 631 -7.46 -32.22 12.99
N GLY A 632 -6.23 -32.04 12.49
CA GLY A 632 -5.60 -30.75 12.21
C GLY A 632 -4.13 -30.70 12.66
N LEU A 633 -3.62 -29.48 12.78
CA LEU A 633 -2.27 -29.19 13.27
C LEU A 633 -2.32 -27.97 14.20
N THR A 634 -1.78 -28.12 15.41
CA THR A 634 -1.57 -26.99 16.31
C THR A 634 -0.25 -26.30 16.01
N LEU A 635 -0.29 -24.97 15.86
CA LEU A 635 0.87 -24.13 15.57
C LEU A 635 0.94 -22.97 16.55
N ASP A 636 2.15 -22.68 17.01
CA ASP A 636 2.49 -21.43 17.68
C ASP A 636 3.24 -20.53 16.70
N ILE A 637 2.69 -19.34 16.43
CA ILE A 637 3.23 -18.38 15.48
C ILE A 637 3.61 -17.11 16.22
N ALA A 638 4.84 -16.65 16.01
CA ALA A 638 5.35 -15.41 16.60
C ALA A 638 4.51 -14.20 16.17
N PRO A 639 4.56 -13.08 16.91
CA PRO A 639 4.05 -11.79 16.43
C PRO A 639 4.54 -11.47 15.03
N GLU A 640 3.67 -10.90 14.20
CA GLU A 640 3.99 -10.35 12.88
C GLU A 640 4.88 -11.28 12.04
N SER A 641 4.47 -12.54 11.95
CA SER A 641 5.24 -13.62 11.33
C SER A 641 4.39 -14.53 10.43
N GLY A 642 5.06 -15.19 9.47
CA GLY A 642 4.48 -16.25 8.64
C GLY A 642 5.06 -17.63 8.94
N ARG A 643 4.35 -18.69 8.54
CA ARG A 643 4.86 -20.08 8.51
C ARG A 643 4.56 -20.67 7.14
N VAL A 644 5.55 -21.37 6.59
CA VAL A 644 5.40 -22.14 5.35
C VAL A 644 5.78 -23.57 5.63
N LEU A 645 4.78 -24.44 5.55
CA LEU A 645 4.88 -25.84 5.91
C LEU A 645 4.78 -26.67 4.65
N VAL A 646 5.81 -27.47 4.33
CA VAL A 646 5.85 -28.28 3.10
C VAL A 646 5.75 -29.76 3.46
N TRP A 647 4.89 -30.50 2.76
CA TRP A 647 4.73 -31.94 2.99
C TRP A 647 6.03 -32.68 2.68
N ARG A 648 6.40 -33.61 3.57
CA ARG A 648 7.39 -34.64 3.28
C ARG A 648 6.66 -35.93 2.97
N ASP A 649 6.70 -36.31 1.70
CA ASP A 649 6.33 -37.64 1.25
C ASP A 649 7.33 -38.71 1.75
#